data_AF-A0A651HEF1-F1
#
_entry.id   AF-A0A651HEF1-F1
#
_cell.length_a   1.000
_cell.length_b   1.000
_cell.length_c   1.000
_cell.angle_alpha   90.00
_cell.angle_beta   90.00
_cell.angle_gamma   90.00
#
_symmetry.space_group_name_H-M   'P 1'
#
loop_
_entity.id
_entity.type
_entity.pdbx_description
1 polymer ?
#
loop_
_entity_poly.entity_id
_entity_poly.type
_entity_poly.pdbx_seq_one_letter_code
_entity_poly.pdbx_strand_id
1 'polypeptide(L)'
;MSFFNAPSPASRSTVHSPIGAAGAIRAAALMLLAVLSACDSGPSAPQVDSVRITSPEVQVAISGSLQYSAEALDRNGDPVPGQSFTWTSSAPGVATVDATGRVTGVSQGNAVITAAVGPVSGTRPVEVLPPPVETVEVSPTEFEIQRGEERTLEVTLRDAQGEIIQGRTVTFTSSNISVASVTSQGMVRGLAAGTATIRVRSEGKEATSQVTVTPGAEPIISAITPGVLREGDDAILEGERFSSVPGENEVRIGGERASVLEASATRLRIRVPTRACYPEGLIPVTLSVSGDASDPVLHPFEPPETPALAVGEFRRLRAPEDLCIRFSASNSSETYLVGLQSVTETASTRNAAVLRGRTALSGSATVDALADGVVAEAERAAPSAEGMTFHELVGPGASGGTVRPEAPERWRRHRGTEARLRGTESRILRDQLTPTGLSRAASQLRTPGLAAAAPAQAVSANVRQGDTVRVKVPDVGSSNFCQNGIDVTAVVRKVGTSSVWLEDVENPGGGFSDSQFQVLATDFDDIILPEISGYFGEPTDIDGNGRIVIVISQEVNRISQALGFVVTSDFFPGQCPASNGGEFYYARAPDPAGTVIGPDGEGRPYSVEDALADAPVLLAHETTHIIQFGRRIFLENVNFLQTVWELEGQATLAEEITGFRMLGLAPRMNLGFDVAFNAPPQVPEDWFLTGFVDLAVYYGFRSGTERSTGTPEGCGWLSRDTAGACQILSGGQLEDYTRLPYGVSWSFLRWISDHYHDRFPGGERELHRSLVENPNRGFQTLQEVVGEPVPPMLARWAASLYVDGRLPSGVGDPLLRFPSWNLRGIEERLVEPAHLRARPAGFSSFNLPMTVAAGSSAYVVISGGSRPAHSVRARSESGGLLPDHMQLWIVRLP
;
A
#
# COMPACT_ATOMS: atom_id res chain seq x y z
N MET A 1 14.93 24.21 25.37
CA MET A 1 14.09 24.15 26.58
C MET A 1 14.26 22.74 27.15
N SER A 2 15.21 22.52 28.08
CA SER A 2 15.02 22.69 29.54
C SER A 2 14.20 21.50 30.09
N PHE A 3 14.67 20.50 30.86
CA PHE A 3 15.88 20.26 31.67
C PHE A 3 16.09 18.72 31.90
N PHE A 4 17.37 18.27 31.87
CA PHE A 4 18.06 17.14 32.59
C PHE A 4 17.64 15.67 32.35
N ASN A 5 18.42 14.73 31.76
CA ASN A 5 19.84 14.26 31.86
C ASN A 5 20.22 13.72 33.26
N ALA A 6 20.86 12.56 33.48
CA ALA A 6 21.69 11.67 32.64
C ALA A 6 21.98 10.31 33.37
N PRO A 7 22.64 9.33 32.71
CA PRO A 7 23.06 8.02 33.25
C PRO A 7 24.56 7.97 33.69
N SER A 8 24.97 6.84 34.28
CA SER A 8 26.36 6.40 34.59
C SER A 8 27.17 6.08 33.29
N PRO A 9 28.51 5.82 33.26
CA PRO A 9 29.54 5.72 34.31
C PRO A 9 30.85 6.49 34.03
N ALA A 10 31.76 6.54 35.01
CA ALA A 10 33.09 7.15 34.91
C ALA A 10 34.21 6.10 34.77
N SER A 11 35.11 6.30 33.81
CA SER A 11 36.46 5.76 33.78
C SER A 11 37.50 6.90 33.89
N ARG A 12 38.54 6.63 34.67
CA ARG A 12 39.76 7.45 34.88
C ARG A 12 40.56 7.56 33.56
N SER A 13 41.46 8.50 33.31
CA SER A 13 42.35 9.28 34.19
C SER A 13 42.85 10.52 33.42
N THR A 14 43.42 11.51 34.12
CA THR A 14 44.72 12.18 33.81
C THR A 14 44.88 13.40 34.74
N VAL A 15 45.97 13.47 35.52
CA VAL A 15 47.15 14.35 35.34
C VAL A 15 47.07 15.66 36.15
N HIS A 16 47.94 15.79 37.17
CA HIS A 16 48.98 16.82 37.29
C HIS A 16 49.55 16.92 38.73
N SER A 17 50.89 16.90 38.80
CA SER A 17 51.75 17.39 39.89
C SER A 17 51.75 18.96 39.91
N PRO A 18 52.65 19.68 40.62
CA PRO A 18 53.32 19.56 41.93
C PRO A 18 53.35 20.92 42.71
N ILE A 19 54.28 21.00 43.69
CA ILE A 19 54.93 22.17 44.35
C ILE A 19 54.32 22.50 45.72
N GLY A 20 55.02 22.50 46.85
CA GLY A 20 56.44 22.33 47.14
C GLY A 20 56.82 23.06 48.44
N ALA A 21 57.74 22.47 49.23
CA ALA A 21 58.66 23.06 50.22
C ALA A 21 59.04 21.92 51.21
N ALA A 22 60.23 21.31 51.29
CA ALA A 22 61.64 21.70 51.18
C ALA A 22 62.20 22.51 52.38
N GLY A 23 63.24 21.95 53.02
CA GLY A 23 64.11 22.57 54.04
C GLY A 23 64.17 21.75 55.34
N ALA A 24 65.07 20.78 55.61
CA ALA A 24 66.54 20.71 55.51
C ALA A 24 67.24 21.86 56.29
N ILE A 25 68.31 21.71 57.08
CA ILE A 25 69.27 20.63 57.37
C ILE A 25 70.24 21.15 58.49
N ARG A 26 70.99 20.23 59.13
CA ARG A 26 72.32 20.37 59.83
C ARG A 26 72.40 20.85 61.28
N ALA A 27 72.94 19.97 62.13
CA ALA A 27 74.20 20.21 62.84
C ALA A 27 74.96 18.88 63.05
N ALA A 28 76.25 18.91 62.78
CA ALA A 28 77.24 17.85 62.98
C ALA A 28 78.25 18.33 64.03
N ALA A 29 78.94 17.42 64.74
CA ALA A 29 80.39 17.44 65.05
C ALA A 29 80.79 16.73 66.36
N LEU A 30 81.84 15.91 66.22
CA LEU A 30 83.07 15.78 67.03
C LEU A 30 83.10 15.32 68.51
N MET A 31 84.09 14.44 68.74
CA MET A 31 85.06 14.33 69.85
C MET A 31 84.98 13.16 70.86
N LEU A 32 86.15 12.50 70.95
CA LEU A 32 86.84 11.84 72.08
C LEU A 32 86.11 10.73 72.86
N LEU A 33 86.55 9.46 72.81
CA LEU A 33 87.76 8.85 73.38
C LEU A 33 87.77 8.81 74.94
N ALA A 34 87.59 7.58 75.47
CA ALA A 34 88.21 6.90 76.63
C ALA A 34 88.48 7.70 77.93
N VAL A 35 88.34 7.18 79.16
CA VAL A 35 88.76 5.89 79.77
C VAL A 35 87.97 5.81 81.13
N LEU A 36 87.54 4.70 81.73
CA LEU A 36 88.16 3.48 82.27
C LEU A 36 86.97 2.56 82.66
N SER A 37 86.98 1.23 82.68
CA SER A 37 88.00 0.18 82.82
C SER A 37 87.31 -1.10 82.32
N ALA A 38 87.78 -1.79 81.27
CA ALA A 38 88.77 -2.89 81.32
C ALA A 38 88.34 -4.04 82.27
N CYS A 39 88.31 -5.32 81.89
CA CYS A 39 88.82 -6.00 80.71
C CYS A 39 88.18 -7.39 80.54
N ASP A 40 88.22 -7.82 79.27
CA ASP A 40 88.49 -9.17 78.73
C ASP A 40 87.38 -10.20 78.43
N SER A 41 87.59 -10.83 77.28
CA SER A 41 86.62 -11.43 76.36
C SER A 41 87.06 -12.82 75.86
N GLY A 42 86.08 -13.67 75.54
CA GLY A 42 86.21 -14.80 74.60
C GLY A 42 85.02 -14.80 73.61
N PRO A 43 85.18 -15.25 72.35
CA PRO A 43 84.20 -15.06 71.26
C PRO A 43 82.92 -15.91 71.44
N SER A 44 81.76 -15.25 71.33
CA SER A 44 80.41 -15.83 71.42
C SER A 44 79.92 -16.40 70.09
N ALA A 45 79.17 -17.50 70.14
CA ALA A 45 78.54 -18.19 69.00
C ALA A 45 77.70 -17.25 68.08
N PRO A 46 77.52 -17.58 66.78
CA PRO A 46 76.71 -16.76 65.85
C PRO A 46 75.26 -16.62 66.35
N GLN A 47 74.74 -15.38 66.33
CA GLN A 47 73.40 -15.01 66.79
C GLN A 47 72.46 -14.74 65.61
N VAL A 48 71.24 -15.30 65.67
CA VAL A 48 70.17 -15.11 64.67
C VAL A 48 69.64 -13.66 64.70
N ASP A 49 69.44 -13.05 63.53
CA ASP A 49 68.95 -11.66 63.36
C ASP A 49 67.61 -11.59 62.61
N SER A 50 67.35 -12.45 61.63
CA SER A 50 66.06 -12.52 60.93
C SER A 50 65.62 -13.94 60.58
N VAL A 51 64.32 -14.13 60.33
CA VAL A 51 63.75 -15.40 59.83
C VAL A 51 63.01 -15.15 58.52
N ARG A 52 63.34 -15.91 57.49
CA ARG A 52 62.67 -15.87 56.17
C ARG A 52 61.80 -17.10 55.98
N ILE A 53 60.56 -16.92 55.55
CA ILE A 53 59.63 -18.03 55.23
C ILE A 53 59.44 -18.13 53.71
N THR A 54 59.58 -19.33 53.14
CA THR A 54 59.28 -19.65 51.73
C THR A 54 58.15 -20.68 51.58
N SER A 55 57.34 -20.53 50.53
CA SER A 55 56.25 -21.45 50.16
C SER A 55 55.96 -21.34 48.65
N PRO A 56 55.65 -22.45 47.95
CA PRO A 56 55.28 -22.41 46.53
C PRO A 56 53.94 -21.71 46.28
N GLU A 57 53.00 -21.75 47.23
CA GLU A 57 51.65 -21.18 47.08
C GLU A 57 51.22 -20.42 48.35
N VAL A 58 50.21 -19.55 48.19
CA VAL A 58 49.58 -18.78 49.27
C VAL A 58 48.09 -19.06 49.40
N GLN A 59 47.54 -20.01 48.63
CA GLN A 59 46.13 -20.40 48.68
C GLN A 59 46.01 -21.91 48.92
N VAL A 60 45.09 -22.32 49.79
CA VAL A 60 44.84 -23.74 50.09
C VAL A 60 43.33 -23.98 50.20
N ALA A 61 42.82 -25.11 49.73
CA ALA A 61 41.42 -25.45 50.01
C ALA A 61 41.22 -25.82 51.49
N ILE A 62 40.00 -25.73 52.01
CA ILE A 62 39.65 -26.35 53.31
C ILE A 62 40.07 -27.83 53.28
N SER A 63 40.71 -28.30 54.37
CA SER A 63 41.31 -29.63 54.50
C SER A 63 42.50 -29.94 53.58
N GLY A 64 42.86 -29.03 52.66
CA GLY A 64 44.11 -29.08 51.92
C GLY A 64 45.30 -28.66 52.77
N SER A 65 46.52 -28.98 52.34
CA SER A 65 47.73 -28.57 53.04
C SER A 65 48.83 -28.05 52.10
N LEU A 66 49.57 -27.05 52.55
CA LEU A 66 50.77 -26.48 51.91
C LEU A 66 51.99 -26.65 52.82
N GLN A 67 53.18 -26.75 52.24
CA GLN A 67 54.43 -26.80 53.02
C GLN A 67 55.12 -25.45 53.01
N TYR A 68 55.32 -24.88 54.20
CA TYR A 68 56.16 -23.69 54.40
C TYR A 68 57.51 -24.13 54.95
N SER A 69 58.58 -23.44 54.56
CA SER A 69 59.93 -23.64 55.11
C SER A 69 60.47 -22.32 55.66
N ALA A 70 61.31 -22.40 56.69
CA ALA A 70 61.93 -21.25 57.33
C ALA A 70 63.45 -21.37 57.38
N GLU A 71 64.14 -20.24 57.22
CA GLU A 71 65.59 -20.11 57.30
C GLU A 71 65.96 -18.96 58.25
N ALA A 72 66.89 -19.21 59.16
CA ALA A 72 67.38 -18.23 60.13
C ALA A 72 68.65 -17.61 59.57
N LEU A 73 68.71 -16.28 59.55
CA LEU A 73 69.80 -15.52 58.96
C LEU A 73 70.46 -14.67 60.06
N ASP A 74 71.79 -14.52 60.02
CA ASP A 74 72.52 -13.60 60.88
C ASP A 74 72.36 -12.15 60.39
N ARG A 75 72.99 -11.19 61.08
CA ARG A 75 72.93 -9.76 60.75
C ARG A 75 73.48 -9.43 59.35
N ASN A 76 74.31 -10.30 58.78
CA ASN A 76 74.88 -10.13 57.44
C ASN A 76 73.99 -10.78 56.37
N GLY A 77 72.95 -11.52 56.78
CA GLY A 77 72.04 -12.23 55.90
C GLY A 77 72.50 -13.65 55.56
N ASP A 78 73.54 -14.17 56.22
CA ASP A 78 74.04 -15.52 56.00
C ASP A 78 73.26 -16.55 56.83
N PRO A 79 73.01 -17.78 56.33
CA PRO A 79 72.29 -18.80 57.06
C PRO A 79 72.98 -19.20 58.37
N VAL A 80 72.23 -19.24 59.46
CA VAL A 80 72.65 -19.83 60.74
C VAL A 80 72.05 -21.23 60.82
N PRO A 81 72.81 -22.29 60.48
CA PRO A 81 72.25 -23.64 60.38
C PRO A 81 71.93 -24.25 61.77
N GLY A 82 71.05 -25.25 61.78
CA GLY A 82 70.70 -26.02 62.98
C GLY A 82 69.65 -25.39 63.89
N GLN A 83 69.05 -24.26 63.48
CA GLN A 83 67.98 -23.61 64.24
C GLN A 83 66.66 -24.39 64.14
N SER A 84 65.94 -24.47 65.26
CA SER A 84 64.59 -25.03 65.32
C SER A 84 63.57 -23.89 65.38
N PHE A 85 62.57 -23.94 64.49
CA PHE A 85 61.55 -22.88 64.37
C PHE A 85 60.30 -23.26 65.15
N THR A 86 59.77 -22.29 65.89
CA THR A 86 58.42 -22.37 66.45
C THR A 86 57.45 -21.77 65.45
N TRP A 87 56.54 -22.59 64.93
CA TRP A 87 55.51 -22.18 63.98
C TRP A 87 54.21 -21.83 64.68
N THR A 88 53.59 -20.73 64.29
CA THR A 88 52.27 -20.30 64.80
C THR A 88 51.41 -19.75 63.67
N SER A 89 50.10 -19.89 63.80
CA SER A 89 49.12 -19.28 62.90
C SER A 89 48.37 -18.18 63.63
N SER A 90 48.16 -17.04 62.96
CA SER A 90 47.34 -15.94 63.51
C SER A 90 45.86 -16.32 63.66
N ALA A 91 45.39 -17.32 62.91
CA ALA A 91 44.02 -17.81 62.95
C ALA A 91 43.99 -19.33 62.78
N PRO A 92 44.29 -20.13 63.83
CA PRO A 92 44.29 -21.58 63.77
C PRO A 92 42.94 -22.19 63.34
N GLY A 93 41.82 -21.50 63.61
CA GLY A 93 40.50 -21.92 63.13
C GLY A 93 40.28 -21.73 61.63
N VAL A 94 41.13 -20.94 60.96
CA VAL A 94 41.13 -20.72 59.50
C VAL A 94 42.20 -21.58 58.84
N ALA A 95 43.44 -21.53 59.32
CA ALA A 95 44.52 -22.42 58.90
C ALA A 95 45.43 -22.76 60.08
N THR A 96 45.75 -24.04 60.27
CA THR A 96 46.74 -24.51 61.25
C THR A 96 48.11 -24.62 60.62
N VAL A 97 49.17 -24.61 61.42
CA VAL A 97 50.53 -24.94 60.99
C VAL A 97 51.14 -25.88 62.02
N ASP A 98 51.80 -26.96 61.57
CA ASP A 98 52.47 -27.90 62.47
C ASP A 98 53.94 -27.52 62.73
N ALA A 99 54.62 -28.28 63.58
CA ALA A 99 56.02 -28.03 63.96
C ALA A 99 57.01 -28.15 62.79
N THR A 100 56.62 -28.77 61.67
CA THR A 100 57.43 -28.89 60.45
C THR A 100 57.16 -27.77 59.45
N GLY A 101 56.22 -26.85 59.74
CA GLY A 101 55.81 -25.78 58.82
C GLY A 101 54.72 -26.20 57.83
N ARG A 102 54.04 -27.34 58.05
CA ARG A 102 52.93 -27.76 57.18
C ARG A 102 51.66 -27.02 57.58
N VAL A 103 51.16 -26.18 56.68
CA VAL A 103 49.96 -25.36 56.84
C VAL A 103 48.75 -26.14 56.33
N THR A 104 47.70 -26.31 57.14
CA THR A 104 46.46 -27.01 56.74
C THR A 104 45.26 -26.08 56.86
N GLY A 105 44.48 -25.94 55.78
CA GLY A 105 43.25 -25.15 55.78
C GLY A 105 42.17 -25.79 56.65
N VAL A 106 41.49 -25.01 57.47
CA VAL A 106 40.45 -25.46 58.42
C VAL A 106 39.08 -24.86 58.10
N SER A 107 39.02 -23.56 57.84
CA SER A 107 37.79 -22.88 57.41
C SER A 107 38.12 -21.74 56.44
N GLN A 108 37.15 -21.33 55.63
CA GLN A 108 37.35 -20.27 54.64
C GLN A 108 37.79 -18.96 55.32
N GLY A 109 38.83 -18.32 54.78
CA GLY A 109 39.32 -17.05 55.28
C GLY A 109 40.81 -16.86 55.09
N ASN A 110 41.38 -15.83 55.71
CA ASN A 110 42.81 -15.52 55.62
C ASN A 110 43.51 -15.74 56.97
N ALA A 111 44.71 -16.30 56.96
CA ALA A 111 45.57 -16.46 58.13
C ALA A 111 47.02 -16.02 57.81
N VAL A 112 47.80 -15.70 58.83
CA VAL A 112 49.22 -15.38 58.71
C VAL A 112 50.03 -16.40 59.51
N ILE A 113 50.96 -17.06 58.84
CA ILE A 113 51.82 -18.09 59.41
C ILE A 113 53.16 -17.45 59.82
N THR A 114 53.56 -17.67 61.07
CA THR A 114 54.77 -17.10 61.67
C THR A 114 55.73 -18.21 62.06
N ALA A 115 57.02 -18.04 61.75
CA ALA A 115 58.10 -18.91 62.20
C ALA A 115 59.07 -18.09 63.06
N ALA A 116 59.39 -18.58 64.26
CA ALA A 116 60.24 -17.87 65.22
C ALA A 116 61.42 -18.73 65.72
N VAL A 117 62.58 -18.11 65.89
CA VAL A 117 63.78 -18.67 66.56
C VAL A 117 64.17 -17.71 67.67
N GLY A 118 63.94 -18.10 68.92
CA GLY A 118 64.09 -17.20 70.06
C GLY A 118 63.21 -15.94 69.90
N PRO A 119 63.76 -14.72 70.07
CA PRO A 119 62.99 -13.47 69.94
C PRO A 119 62.78 -13.01 68.49
N VAL A 120 63.34 -13.70 67.49
CA VAL A 120 63.31 -13.29 66.09
C VAL A 120 62.28 -14.11 65.31
N SER A 121 61.46 -13.46 64.48
CA SER A 121 60.40 -14.13 63.69
C SER A 121 60.22 -13.57 62.28
N GLY A 122 59.69 -14.41 61.39
CA GLY A 122 59.21 -14.03 60.05
C GLY A 122 57.75 -14.47 59.85
N THR A 123 57.03 -13.83 58.93
CA THR A 123 55.59 -14.08 58.70
C THR A 123 55.24 -14.24 57.21
N ARG A 124 54.22 -15.03 56.87
CA ARG A 124 53.72 -15.21 55.50
C ARG A 124 52.21 -15.51 55.46
N PRO A 125 51.40 -14.86 54.59
CA PRO A 125 49.95 -15.06 54.55
C PRO A 125 49.54 -16.34 53.81
N VAL A 126 48.39 -16.90 54.19
CA VAL A 126 47.68 -17.98 53.51
C VAL A 126 46.18 -17.66 53.43
N GLU A 127 45.58 -17.87 52.27
CA GLU A 127 44.13 -17.78 52.03
C GLU A 127 43.55 -19.19 51.89
N VAL A 128 42.47 -19.47 52.62
CA VAL A 128 41.75 -20.74 52.59
C VAL A 128 40.48 -20.60 51.76
N LEU A 129 40.43 -21.31 50.64
CA LEU A 129 39.30 -21.30 49.70
C LEU A 129 38.29 -22.42 50.01
N PRO A 130 36.98 -22.21 49.80
CA PRO A 130 35.98 -23.27 49.90
C PRO A 130 36.13 -24.27 48.73
N PRO A 131 35.79 -25.57 48.94
CA PRO A 131 35.93 -26.60 47.92
C PRO A 131 35.02 -26.32 46.71
N PRO A 132 35.47 -26.59 45.46
CA PRO A 132 34.72 -26.29 44.24
C PRO A 132 33.43 -27.11 44.16
N VAL A 133 32.42 -26.60 43.44
CA VAL A 133 31.19 -27.35 43.16
C VAL A 133 31.51 -28.52 42.24
N GLU A 134 31.20 -29.74 42.68
CA GLU A 134 31.31 -30.95 41.87
C GLU A 134 29.94 -31.37 41.31
N THR A 135 28.88 -31.28 42.11
CA THR A 135 27.51 -31.61 41.68
C THR A 135 26.51 -30.50 41.99
N VAL A 136 25.53 -30.36 41.10
CA VAL A 136 24.33 -29.53 41.28
C VAL A 136 23.15 -30.50 41.30
N GLU A 137 22.32 -30.40 42.33
CA GLU A 137 21.08 -31.16 42.48
C GLU A 137 19.92 -30.17 42.49
N VAL A 138 18.84 -30.48 41.77
CA VAL A 138 17.60 -29.67 41.74
C VAL A 138 16.42 -30.55 42.07
N SER A 139 15.53 -30.07 42.95
CA SER A 139 14.31 -30.77 43.35
C SER A 139 13.09 -29.85 43.23
N PRO A 140 11.95 -30.34 42.70
CA PRO A 140 11.80 -31.62 42.01
C PRO A 140 12.49 -31.62 40.62
N THR A 141 12.86 -32.79 40.09
CA THR A 141 13.43 -32.93 38.74
C THR A 141 12.38 -32.84 37.63
N GLU A 142 11.12 -33.08 37.97
CA GLU A 142 9.96 -32.87 37.10
C GLU A 142 8.75 -32.47 37.93
N PHE A 143 7.89 -31.61 37.38
CA PHE A 143 6.64 -31.24 38.00
C PHE A 143 5.64 -30.68 37.01
N GLU A 144 4.38 -30.68 37.43
CA GLU A 144 3.27 -30.06 36.72
C GLU A 144 2.74 -28.87 37.51
N ILE A 145 2.37 -27.80 36.80
CA ILE A 145 1.64 -26.64 37.32
C ILE A 145 0.57 -26.23 36.29
N GLN A 146 -0.52 -25.63 36.75
CA GLN A 146 -1.46 -24.98 35.83
C GLN A 146 -0.93 -23.63 35.37
N ARG A 147 -1.44 -23.12 34.25
CA ARG A 147 -1.16 -21.73 33.83
C ARG A 147 -1.51 -20.76 34.97
N GLY A 148 -0.59 -19.84 35.27
CA GLY A 148 -0.74 -18.85 36.34
C GLY A 148 -0.20 -19.29 37.69
N GLU A 149 -0.04 -20.59 37.94
CA GLU A 149 0.55 -21.11 39.18
C GLU A 149 2.07 -20.93 39.22
N GLU A 150 2.61 -20.95 40.44
CA GLU A 150 4.03 -20.82 40.72
C GLU A 150 4.54 -22.00 41.56
N ARG A 151 5.78 -22.41 41.30
CA ARG A 151 6.49 -23.41 42.11
C ARG A 151 7.94 -23.02 42.26
N THR A 152 8.46 -23.09 43.49
CA THR A 152 9.88 -22.82 43.76
C THR A 152 10.71 -24.09 43.68
N LEU A 153 11.88 -24.00 43.05
CA LEU A 153 12.87 -25.09 42.96
C LEU A 153 13.86 -25.03 44.14
N GLU A 154 14.17 -26.18 44.71
CA GLU A 154 15.24 -26.33 45.70
C GLU A 154 16.54 -26.76 45.02
N VAL A 155 17.65 -26.09 45.34
CA VAL A 155 18.98 -26.37 44.77
C VAL A 155 19.96 -26.76 45.87
N THR A 156 20.60 -27.92 45.72
CA THR A 156 21.68 -28.40 46.60
C THR A 156 22.97 -28.50 45.81
N LEU A 157 24.06 -27.94 46.34
CA LEU A 157 25.39 -27.99 45.74
C LEU A 157 26.28 -28.87 46.60
N ARG A 158 27.08 -29.74 45.99
CA ARG A 158 28.03 -30.59 46.72
C ARG A 158 29.44 -30.51 46.14
N ASP A 159 30.44 -30.69 46.98
CA ASP A 159 31.84 -30.85 46.58
C ASP A 159 32.16 -32.29 46.13
N ALA A 160 33.43 -32.54 45.79
CA ALA A 160 33.90 -33.86 45.35
C ALA A 160 33.86 -34.94 46.44
N GLN A 161 33.67 -34.57 47.70
CA GLN A 161 33.50 -35.46 48.83
C GLN A 161 32.02 -35.74 49.12
N GLY A 162 31.10 -35.08 48.42
CA GLY A 162 29.65 -35.20 48.59
C GLY A 162 29.08 -34.29 49.69
N GLU A 163 29.89 -33.42 50.29
CA GLU A 163 29.46 -32.50 51.34
C GLU A 163 28.73 -31.28 50.75
N ILE A 164 27.72 -30.80 51.47
CA ILE A 164 26.92 -29.65 51.00
C ILE A 164 27.72 -28.36 51.15
N ILE A 165 27.80 -27.59 50.06
CA ILE A 165 28.47 -26.30 50.01
C ILE A 165 27.47 -25.16 49.83
N GLN A 166 27.67 -24.07 50.57
CA GLN A 166 26.77 -22.90 50.59
C GLN A 166 27.48 -21.65 50.07
N GLY A 167 26.72 -20.56 49.86
CA GLY A 167 27.27 -19.26 49.47
C GLY A 167 27.75 -19.16 48.01
N ARG A 168 27.42 -20.13 47.16
CA ARG A 168 27.74 -20.10 45.72
C ARG A 168 26.64 -19.44 44.90
N THR A 169 27.02 -18.88 43.76
CA THR A 169 26.08 -18.26 42.82
C THR A 169 25.38 -19.34 42.01
N VAL A 170 24.05 -19.39 42.12
CA VAL A 170 23.20 -20.27 41.31
C VAL A 170 22.46 -19.44 40.26
N THR A 171 22.49 -19.88 39.01
CA THR A 171 21.77 -19.23 37.91
C THR A 171 20.68 -20.15 37.34
N PHE A 172 19.49 -19.60 37.15
CA PHE A 172 18.33 -20.29 36.55
C PHE A 172 18.06 -19.74 35.15
N THR A 173 17.69 -20.62 34.24
CA THR A 173 17.22 -20.25 32.90
C THR A 173 16.09 -21.17 32.46
N SER A 174 15.14 -20.67 31.68
CA SER A 174 14.09 -21.49 31.07
C SER A 174 14.41 -21.73 29.59
N SER A 175 14.21 -22.96 29.10
CA SER A 175 14.32 -23.27 27.68
C SER A 175 13.24 -22.60 26.82
N ASN A 176 12.11 -22.24 27.43
CA ASN A 176 11.02 -21.57 26.76
C ASN A 176 10.29 -20.61 27.72
N ILE A 177 10.69 -19.34 27.69
CA ILE A 177 10.12 -18.30 28.56
C ILE A 177 8.67 -17.94 28.21
N SER A 178 8.15 -18.30 27.02
CA SER A 178 6.73 -18.11 26.72
C SER A 178 5.84 -19.20 27.32
N VAL A 179 6.42 -20.34 27.74
CA VAL A 179 5.72 -21.45 28.41
C VAL A 179 5.87 -21.34 29.93
N ALA A 180 7.10 -21.18 30.43
CA ALA A 180 7.36 -21.01 31.85
C ALA A 180 8.52 -20.03 32.09
N SER A 181 8.30 -19.06 32.98
CA SER A 181 9.34 -18.12 33.43
C SER A 181 9.94 -18.58 34.75
N VAL A 182 11.17 -18.18 35.06
CA VAL A 182 11.84 -18.49 36.33
C VAL A 182 12.58 -17.26 36.85
N THR A 183 12.45 -16.96 38.15
CA THR A 183 13.15 -15.85 38.80
C THR A 183 14.59 -16.24 39.17
N SER A 184 15.41 -15.25 39.56
CA SER A 184 16.76 -15.49 40.08
C SER A 184 16.80 -16.27 41.40
N GLN A 185 15.64 -16.40 42.08
CA GLN A 185 15.49 -17.19 43.31
C GLN A 185 14.94 -18.60 43.04
N GLY A 186 14.75 -18.99 41.77
CA GLY A 186 14.26 -20.31 41.40
C GLY A 186 12.74 -20.47 41.46
N MET A 187 11.97 -19.37 41.50
CA MET A 187 10.51 -19.42 41.44
C MET A 187 10.04 -19.50 39.99
N VAL A 188 9.44 -20.62 39.62
CA VAL A 188 8.94 -20.92 38.27
C VAL A 188 7.46 -20.58 38.17
N ARG A 189 7.05 -19.80 37.16
CA ARG A 189 5.63 -19.46 36.88
C ARG A 189 5.20 -19.99 35.52
N GLY A 190 4.06 -20.67 35.47
CA GLY A 190 3.44 -21.16 34.23
C GLY A 190 2.73 -20.04 33.45
N LEU A 191 3.02 -19.91 32.15
CA LEU A 191 2.52 -18.81 31.31
C LEU A 191 1.65 -19.29 30.13
N ALA A 192 2.00 -20.41 29.51
CA ALA A 192 1.23 -21.03 28.42
C ALA A 192 1.30 -22.55 28.51
N ALA A 193 0.28 -23.25 28.03
CA ALA A 193 0.28 -24.71 28.06
C ALA A 193 1.42 -25.27 27.20
N GLY A 194 2.11 -26.30 27.70
CA GLY A 194 3.28 -26.88 27.05
C GLY A 194 4.33 -27.32 28.05
N THR A 195 5.54 -27.63 27.56
CA THR A 195 6.66 -28.05 28.41
C THR A 195 7.84 -27.09 28.28
N ALA A 196 8.54 -26.87 29.40
CA ALA A 196 9.81 -26.16 29.44
C ALA A 196 10.79 -26.88 30.36
N THR A 197 12.09 -26.66 30.14
CA THR A 197 13.14 -27.17 31.00
C THR A 197 13.81 -26.00 31.70
N ILE A 198 13.78 -26.01 33.02
CA ILE A 198 14.51 -25.08 33.86
C ILE A 198 15.91 -25.63 34.08
N ARG A 199 16.92 -24.90 33.63
CA ARG A 199 18.33 -25.25 33.80
C ARG A 199 18.93 -24.45 34.95
N VAL A 200 19.53 -25.17 35.89
CA VAL A 200 20.18 -24.65 37.08
C VAL A 200 21.69 -24.84 36.92
N ARG A 201 22.48 -23.77 37.07
CA ARG A 201 23.94 -23.83 36.93
C ARG A 201 24.67 -23.19 38.10
N SER A 202 25.82 -23.77 38.46
CA SER A 202 26.80 -23.19 39.38
C SER A 202 28.20 -23.68 38.99
N GLU A 203 29.17 -22.78 38.84
CA GLU A 203 30.59 -23.10 38.57
C GLU A 203 30.84 -24.07 37.40
N GLY A 204 30.03 -23.97 36.35
CA GLY A 204 30.14 -24.83 35.16
C GLY A 204 29.49 -26.21 35.30
N LYS A 205 28.96 -26.57 36.48
CA LYS A 205 28.11 -27.75 36.71
C LYS A 205 26.65 -27.38 36.49
N GLU A 206 25.83 -28.35 36.09
CA GLU A 206 24.42 -28.12 35.77
C GLU A 206 23.48 -29.25 36.19
N ALA A 207 22.24 -28.87 36.50
CA ALA A 207 21.10 -29.75 36.68
C ALA A 207 19.88 -29.20 35.93
N THR A 208 18.89 -30.03 35.70
CA THR A 208 17.66 -29.66 34.99
C THR A 208 16.42 -30.12 35.72
N SER A 209 15.38 -29.27 35.71
CA SER A 209 14.03 -29.60 36.16
C SER A 209 13.06 -29.38 35.01
N GLN A 210 12.23 -30.37 34.69
CA GLN A 210 11.20 -30.26 33.66
C GLN A 210 9.91 -29.72 34.27
N VAL A 211 9.31 -28.71 33.65
CA VAL A 211 7.98 -28.21 33.99
C VAL A 211 7.02 -28.49 32.85
N THR A 212 5.91 -29.14 33.17
CA THR A 212 4.74 -29.26 32.29
C THR A 212 3.70 -28.25 32.78
N VAL A 213 3.34 -27.30 31.92
CA VAL A 213 2.27 -26.34 32.18
C VAL A 213 1.01 -26.85 31.50
N THR A 214 -0.02 -27.14 32.29
CA THR A 214 -1.34 -27.50 31.76
C THR A 214 -2.22 -26.26 31.59
N PRO A 215 -3.25 -26.30 30.70
CA PRO A 215 -4.26 -25.25 30.63
C PRO A 215 -4.88 -24.99 32.00
N GLY A 216 -5.22 -23.73 32.29
CA GLY A 216 -6.00 -23.40 33.47
C GLY A 216 -7.44 -23.89 33.37
N ALA A 217 -8.19 -23.71 34.44
CA ALA A 217 -9.60 -24.04 34.47
C ALA A 217 -10.39 -23.03 33.60
N GLU A 218 -11.07 -23.48 32.54
CA GLU A 218 -11.84 -22.64 31.60
C GLU A 218 -12.86 -21.71 32.27
N PRO A 219 -12.98 -20.44 31.88
CA PRO A 219 -14.02 -19.56 32.42
C PRO A 219 -15.42 -20.07 32.05
N ILE A 220 -16.41 -19.93 32.95
CA ILE A 220 -17.82 -20.28 32.68
C ILE A 220 -18.64 -19.02 32.65
N ILE A 221 -19.39 -18.80 31.57
CA ILE A 221 -20.46 -17.78 31.53
C ILE A 221 -21.78 -18.46 31.89
N SER A 222 -22.38 -18.08 33.01
CA SER A 222 -23.65 -18.65 33.49
C SER A 222 -24.88 -17.80 33.14
N ALA A 223 -24.71 -16.48 33.00
CA ALA A 223 -25.78 -15.58 32.59
C ALA A 223 -25.26 -14.33 31.87
N ILE A 224 -26.11 -13.76 31.01
CA ILE A 224 -25.86 -12.51 30.29
C ILE A 224 -27.10 -11.62 30.43
N THR A 225 -26.91 -10.38 30.88
CA THR A 225 -27.96 -9.36 31.03
C THR A 225 -27.55 -8.06 30.33
N PRO A 226 -28.41 -7.37 29.56
CA PRO A 226 -29.83 -7.65 29.31
C PRO A 226 -30.08 -8.90 28.45
N GLY A 227 -31.32 -9.41 28.47
CA GLY A 227 -31.72 -10.61 27.71
C GLY A 227 -31.61 -10.47 26.19
N VAL A 228 -31.41 -9.25 25.68
CA VAL A 228 -31.08 -8.96 24.28
C VAL A 228 -29.92 -7.97 24.27
N LEU A 229 -28.83 -8.31 23.59
CA LEU A 229 -27.69 -7.41 23.41
C LEU A 229 -27.93 -6.45 22.25
N ARG A 230 -27.54 -5.19 22.45
CA ARG A 230 -27.62 -4.12 21.45
C ARG A 230 -26.27 -3.43 21.33
N GLU A 231 -25.93 -3.02 20.12
CA GLU A 231 -24.65 -2.36 19.82
C GLU A 231 -24.47 -1.09 20.67
N GLY A 232 -23.35 -0.98 21.39
CA GLY A 232 -23.03 0.19 22.22
C GLY A 232 -23.64 0.21 23.62
N ASP A 233 -24.53 -0.72 23.94
CA ASP A 233 -25.10 -0.86 25.28
C ASP A 233 -24.13 -1.57 26.23
N ASP A 234 -24.35 -1.36 27.53
CA ASP A 234 -23.69 -2.16 28.56
C ASP A 234 -24.37 -3.52 28.74
N ALA A 235 -23.55 -4.54 28.96
CA ALA A 235 -24.01 -5.86 29.37
C ALA A 235 -23.22 -6.36 30.58
N ILE A 236 -23.82 -7.27 31.33
CA ILE A 236 -23.23 -7.95 32.47
C ILE A 236 -23.12 -9.43 32.11
N LEU A 237 -21.91 -9.97 32.22
CA LEU A 237 -21.66 -11.40 32.21
C LEU A 237 -21.48 -11.85 33.66
N GLU A 238 -22.25 -12.85 34.07
CA GLU A 238 -22.08 -13.54 35.34
C GLU A 238 -21.54 -14.95 35.09
N GLY A 239 -20.78 -15.47 36.05
CA GLY A 239 -20.10 -16.74 35.85
C GLY A 239 -19.08 -17.08 36.93
N GLU A 240 -18.13 -17.91 36.55
CA GLU A 240 -17.07 -18.39 37.42
C GLU A 240 -15.72 -18.33 36.70
N ARG A 241 -14.65 -18.24 37.48
CA ARG A 241 -13.25 -18.28 36.99
C ARG A 241 -12.91 -17.12 36.04
N PHE A 242 -13.49 -15.95 36.30
CA PHE A 242 -13.09 -14.71 35.64
C PHE A 242 -11.85 -14.13 36.33
N SER A 243 -11.10 -13.25 35.65
CA SER A 243 -10.09 -12.45 36.34
C SER A 243 -10.73 -11.20 36.98
N SER A 244 -10.26 -10.83 38.17
CA SER A 244 -10.61 -9.52 38.76
C SER A 244 -9.89 -8.34 38.10
N VAL A 245 -8.92 -8.61 37.22
CA VAL A 245 -8.18 -7.62 36.45
C VAL A 245 -8.85 -7.48 35.07
N PRO A 246 -9.43 -6.32 34.72
CA PRO A 246 -10.15 -6.16 33.44
C PRO A 246 -9.34 -6.55 32.20
N GLY A 247 -8.05 -6.20 32.15
CA GLY A 247 -7.17 -6.49 31.01
C GLY A 247 -6.81 -7.96 30.80
N GLU A 248 -7.07 -8.83 31.78
CA GLU A 248 -6.85 -10.28 31.67
C GLU A 248 -8.07 -11.03 31.12
N ASN A 249 -9.21 -10.33 31.03
CA ASN A 249 -10.45 -10.86 30.46
C ASN A 249 -10.61 -10.36 29.03
N GLU A 250 -10.73 -11.29 28.09
CA GLU A 250 -11.06 -11.00 26.70
C GLU A 250 -12.46 -11.53 26.38
N VAL A 251 -13.44 -10.63 26.38
CA VAL A 251 -14.80 -10.98 25.95
C VAL A 251 -14.96 -10.70 24.47
N ARG A 252 -15.51 -11.67 23.73
CA ARG A 252 -15.86 -11.52 22.31
C ARG A 252 -17.35 -11.77 22.10
N ILE A 253 -18.01 -10.85 21.41
CA ILE A 253 -19.42 -10.95 21.01
C ILE A 253 -19.43 -11.08 19.50
N GLY A 254 -19.80 -12.26 19.00
CA GLY A 254 -19.67 -12.55 17.58
C GLY A 254 -18.20 -12.41 17.12
N GLY A 255 -17.26 -12.91 17.91
CA GLY A 255 -15.83 -12.79 17.59
C GLY A 255 -15.25 -11.38 17.67
N GLU A 256 -16.05 -10.32 17.82
CA GLU A 256 -15.60 -8.94 17.98
C GLU A 256 -15.33 -8.65 19.45
N ARG A 257 -14.20 -8.01 19.76
CA ARG A 257 -13.78 -7.77 21.14
C ARG A 257 -14.67 -6.72 21.80
N ALA A 258 -15.33 -7.09 22.90
CA ALA A 258 -16.05 -6.18 23.77
C ALA A 258 -15.09 -5.48 24.73
N SER A 259 -15.41 -4.25 25.14
CA SER A 259 -14.61 -3.55 26.16
C SER A 259 -15.04 -4.00 27.55
N VAL A 260 -14.10 -4.46 28.38
CA VAL A 260 -14.37 -4.80 29.79
C VAL A 260 -14.23 -3.53 30.62
N LEU A 261 -15.35 -3.08 31.21
CA LEU A 261 -15.45 -1.85 32.00
C LEU A 261 -15.20 -2.10 33.49
N GLU A 262 -15.70 -3.21 34.01
CA GLU A 262 -15.53 -3.63 35.41
C GLU A 262 -15.32 -5.16 35.44
N ALA A 263 -14.49 -5.64 36.36
CA ALA A 263 -14.17 -7.06 36.47
C ALA A 263 -14.08 -7.53 37.93
N SER A 264 -14.54 -8.75 38.15
CA SER A 264 -14.43 -9.52 39.39
C SER A 264 -14.35 -11.00 39.03
N ALA A 265 -14.08 -11.88 40.00
CA ALA A 265 -13.94 -13.32 39.76
C ALA A 265 -15.20 -14.02 39.22
N THR A 266 -16.38 -13.37 39.30
CA THR A 266 -17.67 -13.95 38.91
C THR A 266 -18.55 -13.01 38.08
N ARG A 267 -18.09 -11.78 37.82
CA ARG A 267 -18.87 -10.77 37.11
C ARG A 267 -18.00 -9.84 36.29
N LEU A 268 -18.39 -9.62 35.04
CA LEU A 268 -17.84 -8.60 34.15
C LEU A 268 -18.95 -7.64 33.72
N ARG A 269 -18.67 -6.34 33.76
CA ARG A 269 -19.46 -5.34 33.03
C ARG A 269 -18.73 -5.03 31.74
N ILE A 270 -19.40 -5.19 30.60
CA ILE A 270 -18.82 -4.99 29.28
C ILE A 270 -19.61 -3.98 28.47
N ARG A 271 -18.96 -3.36 27.49
CA ARG A 271 -19.59 -2.58 26.43
C ARG A 271 -19.72 -3.42 25.17
N VAL A 272 -20.93 -3.60 24.66
CA VAL A 272 -21.18 -4.32 23.40
C VAL A 272 -20.56 -3.55 22.23
N PRO A 273 -19.78 -4.20 21.34
CA PRO A 273 -19.14 -3.53 20.21
C PRO A 273 -20.16 -2.84 19.30
N THR A 274 -19.90 -1.60 18.87
CA THR A 274 -20.83 -0.80 18.04
C THR A 274 -20.77 -1.09 16.54
N ARG A 275 -19.98 -2.09 16.12
CA ARG A 275 -19.57 -2.27 14.71
C ARG A 275 -19.50 -3.75 14.33
N ALA A 276 -20.25 -4.60 15.02
CA ALA A 276 -20.08 -6.04 14.90
C ALA A 276 -20.62 -6.57 13.55
N CYS A 277 -21.49 -5.78 12.90
CA CYS A 277 -22.17 -6.14 11.64
C CYS A 277 -22.82 -7.53 11.70
N TYR A 278 -23.44 -7.82 12.85
CA TYR A 278 -24.21 -9.04 13.00
C TYR A 278 -25.66 -8.82 12.55
N PRO A 279 -26.29 -9.83 11.94
CA PRO A 279 -27.72 -9.82 11.71
C PRO A 279 -28.46 -10.00 13.04
N GLU A 280 -29.73 -9.62 13.06
CA GLU A 280 -30.65 -9.91 14.17
C GLU A 280 -30.77 -11.43 14.39
N GLY A 281 -30.67 -11.89 15.64
CA GLY A 281 -30.78 -13.31 15.98
C GLY A 281 -29.91 -13.71 17.16
N LEU A 282 -29.41 -14.96 17.16
CA LEU A 282 -28.48 -15.44 18.19
C LEU A 282 -27.02 -15.11 17.82
N ILE A 283 -26.26 -14.58 18.79
CA ILE A 283 -24.84 -14.25 18.67
C ILE A 283 -24.02 -15.06 19.70
N PRO A 284 -22.88 -15.65 19.32
CA PRO A 284 -22.01 -16.31 20.29
C PRO A 284 -21.26 -15.28 21.14
N VAL A 285 -21.28 -15.48 22.45
CA VAL A 285 -20.48 -14.72 23.43
C VAL A 285 -19.46 -15.68 24.02
N THR A 286 -18.17 -15.35 23.88
CA THR A 286 -17.06 -16.10 24.48
C THR A 286 -16.27 -15.21 25.41
N LEU A 287 -15.71 -15.81 26.46
CA LEU A 287 -14.77 -15.17 27.36
C LEU A 287 -13.48 -15.98 27.33
N SER A 288 -12.34 -15.33 27.16
CA SER A 288 -11.04 -15.91 27.47
C SER A 288 -10.40 -15.19 28.65
N VAL A 289 -9.86 -15.97 29.59
CA VAL A 289 -9.10 -15.45 30.72
C VAL A 289 -7.69 -15.98 30.61
N SER A 290 -6.72 -15.08 30.43
CA SER A 290 -5.31 -15.45 30.28
C SER A 290 -5.04 -16.58 29.24
N GLY A 291 -5.85 -16.63 28.18
CA GLY A 291 -5.74 -17.57 27.06
C GLY A 291 -6.57 -18.86 27.17
N ASP A 292 -7.23 -19.12 28.29
CA ASP A 292 -8.18 -20.23 28.42
C ASP A 292 -9.59 -19.72 28.10
N ALA A 293 -10.31 -20.37 27.18
CA ALA A 293 -11.57 -19.87 26.62
C ALA A 293 -12.77 -20.65 27.17
N SER A 294 -13.89 -19.95 27.37
CA SER A 294 -15.18 -20.56 27.68
C SER A 294 -15.76 -21.24 26.45
N ASP A 295 -16.68 -22.17 26.66
CA ASP A 295 -17.64 -22.53 25.63
C ASP A 295 -18.42 -21.29 25.15
N PRO A 296 -18.77 -21.20 23.85
CA PRO A 296 -19.59 -20.11 23.35
C PRO A 296 -21.03 -20.16 23.86
N VAL A 297 -21.49 -19.08 24.48
CA VAL A 297 -22.90 -18.91 24.89
C VAL A 297 -23.66 -18.17 23.80
N LEU A 298 -24.65 -18.82 23.18
CA LEU A 298 -25.55 -18.17 22.23
C LEU A 298 -26.53 -17.26 22.96
N HIS A 299 -26.58 -15.99 22.59
CA HIS A 299 -27.43 -14.99 23.24
C HIS A 299 -28.19 -14.13 22.21
N PRO A 300 -29.42 -13.68 22.50
CA PRO A 300 -30.16 -12.80 21.59
C PRO A 300 -29.45 -11.47 21.34
N PHE A 301 -29.45 -11.03 20.08
CA PHE A 301 -28.83 -9.79 19.63
C PHE A 301 -29.73 -9.07 18.63
N GLU A 302 -29.85 -7.78 18.83
CA GLU A 302 -30.66 -6.88 18.00
C GLU A 302 -29.78 -5.73 17.51
N PRO A 303 -29.48 -5.65 16.19
CA PRO A 303 -28.76 -4.52 15.63
C PRO A 303 -29.65 -3.26 15.59
N PRO A 304 -29.08 -2.07 15.35
CA PRO A 304 -29.86 -0.87 15.06
C PRO A 304 -30.85 -1.12 13.91
N GLU A 305 -32.05 -0.54 14.01
CA GLU A 305 -33.08 -0.65 12.96
C GLU A 305 -32.48 -0.31 11.60
N THR A 306 -32.69 -1.19 10.62
CA THR A 306 -32.21 -0.97 9.26
C THR A 306 -33.40 -0.66 8.37
N PRO A 307 -33.50 0.58 7.84
CA PRO A 307 -34.55 0.94 6.90
C PRO A 307 -34.57 -0.02 5.71
N ALA A 308 -35.74 -0.56 5.38
CA ALA A 308 -35.93 -1.32 4.16
C ALA A 308 -35.77 -0.41 2.95
N LEU A 309 -34.99 -0.84 1.96
CA LEU A 309 -34.83 -0.10 0.71
C LEU A 309 -36.04 -0.35 -0.19
N ALA A 310 -36.60 0.70 -0.79
CA ALA A 310 -37.58 0.58 -1.87
C ALA A 310 -36.88 0.18 -3.19
N VAL A 311 -37.64 -0.37 -4.15
CA VAL A 311 -37.10 -0.70 -5.49
C VAL A 311 -36.53 0.56 -6.15
N GLY A 312 -35.29 0.46 -6.61
CA GLY A 312 -34.52 1.56 -7.20
C GLY A 312 -33.94 2.55 -6.18
N GLU A 313 -34.13 2.34 -4.87
CA GLU A 313 -33.48 3.15 -3.85
C GLU A 313 -31.99 2.84 -3.78
N PHE A 314 -31.16 3.90 -3.82
CA PHE A 314 -29.71 3.85 -3.72
C PHE A 314 -29.25 4.26 -2.33
N ARG A 315 -28.35 3.48 -1.72
CA ARG A 315 -27.70 3.83 -0.46
C ARG A 315 -26.20 3.63 -0.53
N ARG A 316 -25.44 4.59 0.01
CA ARG A 316 -23.97 4.58 0.08
C ARG A 316 -23.48 4.57 1.53
N LEU A 317 -22.56 3.67 1.83
CA LEU A 317 -21.83 3.54 3.09
C LEU A 317 -20.37 3.90 2.84
N ARG A 318 -19.82 4.76 3.71
CA ARG A 318 -18.63 5.56 3.39
C ARG A 318 -17.47 5.33 4.34
N ALA A 319 -17.76 5.14 5.63
CA ALA A 319 -16.74 4.93 6.64
C ALA A 319 -16.36 3.45 6.64
N PRO A 320 -15.08 3.07 6.56
CA PRO A 320 -14.65 1.67 6.54
C PRO A 320 -15.20 0.84 7.69
N GLU A 321 -15.35 1.42 8.87
CA GLU A 321 -16.03 0.80 10.01
C GLU A 321 -17.47 0.39 9.73
N ASP A 322 -18.19 1.19 8.93
CA ASP A 322 -19.62 1.14 8.69
C ASP A 322 -19.96 0.49 7.34
N LEU A 323 -18.99 -0.16 6.66
CA LEU A 323 -19.23 -0.92 5.43
C LEU A 323 -19.96 -2.24 5.73
N CYS A 324 -21.18 -2.09 6.24
CA CYS A 324 -22.06 -3.13 6.73
C CYS A 324 -23.49 -2.83 6.30
N ILE A 325 -24.10 -3.77 5.59
CA ILE A 325 -25.52 -3.74 5.24
C ILE A 325 -26.21 -4.83 6.04
N ARG A 326 -27.33 -4.50 6.66
CA ARG A 326 -28.16 -5.46 7.40
C ARG A 326 -29.52 -5.57 6.74
N PHE A 327 -30.07 -6.77 6.76
CA PHE A 327 -31.33 -7.10 6.13
C PHE A 327 -32.20 -7.83 7.16
N SER A 328 -33.29 -7.22 7.62
CA SER A 328 -34.27 -7.85 8.53
C SER A 328 -35.08 -8.92 7.81
N ALA A 329 -35.30 -10.11 8.38
CA ALA A 329 -35.91 -11.25 7.69
C ALA A 329 -37.13 -10.89 6.82
N SER A 330 -37.25 -11.51 5.64
CA SER A 330 -38.35 -11.29 4.70
C SER A 330 -38.76 -12.58 4.00
N ASN A 331 -40.06 -12.72 3.72
CA ASN A 331 -40.62 -13.83 2.93
C ASN A 331 -40.88 -13.46 1.46
N SER A 332 -40.52 -12.24 1.05
CA SER A 332 -40.63 -11.80 -0.35
C SER A 332 -39.37 -12.15 -1.13
N SER A 333 -39.53 -12.37 -2.43
CA SER A 333 -38.40 -12.37 -3.36
C SER A 333 -37.79 -10.97 -3.39
N GLU A 334 -36.49 -10.88 -3.15
CA GLU A 334 -35.77 -9.61 -3.20
C GLU A 334 -34.43 -9.79 -3.91
N THR A 335 -34.04 -8.76 -4.66
CA THR A 335 -32.78 -8.69 -5.40
C THR A 335 -32.10 -7.37 -5.08
N TYR A 336 -30.82 -7.40 -4.79
CA TYR A 336 -30.00 -6.22 -4.51
C TYR A 336 -28.71 -6.26 -5.32
N LEU A 337 -28.37 -5.15 -5.96
CA LEU A 337 -27.04 -4.92 -6.49
C LEU A 337 -26.21 -4.23 -5.40
N VAL A 338 -25.10 -4.85 -5.01
CA VAL A 338 -24.14 -4.31 -4.06
C VAL A 338 -22.83 -4.05 -4.80
N GLY A 339 -22.23 -2.88 -4.58
CA GLY A 339 -20.93 -2.57 -5.13
C GLY A 339 -19.91 -2.16 -4.09
N LEU A 340 -18.71 -2.74 -4.17
CA LEU A 340 -17.55 -2.33 -3.38
C LEU A 340 -16.60 -1.56 -4.30
N GLN A 341 -16.38 -0.29 -4.00
CA GLN A 341 -15.70 0.65 -4.91
C GLN A 341 -14.50 1.32 -4.25
N SER A 342 -13.44 1.50 -5.04
CA SER A 342 -12.30 2.35 -4.69
C SER A 342 -12.52 3.75 -5.28
N VAL A 343 -12.51 4.79 -4.45
CA VAL A 343 -12.69 6.19 -4.86
C VAL A 343 -11.39 6.99 -4.90
N THR A 344 -10.25 6.31 -4.79
CA THR A 344 -8.94 6.97 -4.95
C THR A 344 -8.65 7.24 -6.42
N GLU A 345 -7.99 8.37 -6.69
CA GLU A 345 -7.48 8.70 -8.02
C GLU A 345 -6.05 8.16 -8.25
N THR A 346 -5.44 7.55 -7.24
CA THR A 346 -4.10 6.97 -7.36
C THR A 346 -4.16 5.71 -8.22
N ALA A 347 -3.93 5.83 -9.53
CA ALA A 347 -4.16 4.78 -10.52
C ALA A 347 -3.45 3.43 -10.23
N SER A 348 -2.33 3.44 -9.50
CA SER A 348 -1.61 2.24 -9.07
C SER A 348 -2.23 1.51 -7.88
N THR A 349 -3.20 2.12 -7.19
CA THR A 349 -3.82 1.49 -6.01
C THR A 349 -4.64 0.27 -6.40
N ARG A 350 -4.47 -0.80 -5.62
CA ARG A 350 -5.22 -2.06 -5.68
C ARG A 350 -5.58 -2.42 -4.24
N ASN A 351 -6.87 -2.62 -3.96
CA ASN A 351 -7.36 -2.87 -2.61
C ASN A 351 -7.86 -4.31 -2.51
N ALA A 352 -7.08 -5.16 -1.85
CA ALA A 352 -7.53 -6.51 -1.49
C ALA A 352 -8.62 -6.41 -0.42
N ALA A 353 -9.79 -6.96 -0.72
CA ALA A 353 -10.97 -6.86 0.11
C ALA A 353 -11.78 -8.15 0.05
N VAL A 354 -12.64 -8.33 1.05
CA VAL A 354 -13.49 -9.48 1.19
C VAL A 354 -14.89 -9.01 1.53
N LEU A 355 -15.86 -9.35 0.68
CA LEU A 355 -17.28 -9.15 0.94
C LEU A 355 -17.86 -10.42 1.55
N ARG A 356 -18.30 -10.33 2.81
CA ARG A 356 -18.82 -11.47 3.58
C ARG A 356 -20.31 -11.32 3.82
N GLY A 357 -21.09 -12.30 3.40
CA GLY A 357 -22.48 -12.48 3.79
C GLY A 357 -22.58 -13.36 5.03
N ARG A 358 -23.41 -12.98 5.99
CA ARG A 358 -23.67 -13.76 7.20
C ARG A 358 -25.16 -13.84 7.47
N THR A 359 -25.65 -15.06 7.56
CA THR A 359 -27.02 -15.37 7.99
C THR A 359 -27.08 -15.53 9.51
N ALA A 360 -28.17 -15.08 10.12
CA ALA A 360 -28.41 -15.25 11.55
C ALA A 360 -28.47 -16.73 11.94
N LEU A 361 -27.93 -17.06 13.11
CA LEU A 361 -28.05 -18.39 13.69
C LEU A 361 -29.50 -18.62 14.16
N SER A 362 -30.07 -19.76 13.79
CA SER A 362 -31.34 -20.25 14.33
C SER A 362 -31.06 -21.23 15.49
N GLY A 363 -32.03 -21.40 16.39
CA GLY A 363 -31.90 -22.07 17.70
C GLY A 363 -31.47 -23.55 17.73
N SER A 364 -30.92 -24.10 16.65
CA SER A 364 -30.29 -25.44 16.61
C SER A 364 -28.89 -25.44 15.98
N ALA A 365 -28.27 -24.28 15.73
CA ALA A 365 -26.97 -24.20 15.09
C ALA A 365 -25.82 -24.53 16.06
N THR A 366 -24.93 -25.45 15.66
CA THR A 366 -23.65 -25.69 16.35
C THR A 366 -22.66 -24.58 16.01
N VAL A 367 -21.78 -24.25 16.96
CA VAL A 367 -20.84 -23.11 16.88
C VAL A 367 -19.82 -23.25 15.73
N ASP A 368 -19.62 -24.47 15.22
CA ASP A 368 -18.76 -24.77 14.06
C ASP A 368 -19.23 -24.13 12.75
N ALA A 369 -20.49 -23.67 12.67
CA ALA A 369 -21.03 -23.00 11.48
C ALA A 369 -20.46 -21.57 11.24
N LEU A 370 -19.54 -21.11 12.10
CA LEU A 370 -18.83 -19.83 11.97
C LEU A 370 -17.55 -19.92 11.11
N ALA A 371 -17.10 -21.13 10.78
CA ALA A 371 -15.90 -21.34 9.97
C ALA A 371 -16.19 -21.14 8.47
N ASP A 372 -15.49 -20.16 7.90
CA ASP A 372 -15.38 -19.76 6.50
C ASP A 372 -16.16 -20.60 5.47
N GLY A 373 -17.29 -20.05 5.03
CA GLY A 373 -18.06 -20.57 3.92
C GLY A 373 -17.26 -20.63 2.61
N VAL A 374 -17.46 -21.73 1.90
CA VAL A 374 -16.98 -22.14 0.57
C VAL A 374 -16.52 -20.96 -0.30
N VAL A 375 -15.23 -21.01 -0.67
CA VAL A 375 -14.64 -20.20 -1.73
C VAL A 375 -15.38 -20.53 -3.02
N ALA A 376 -16.12 -19.56 -3.58
CA ALA A 376 -16.58 -19.69 -4.96
C ALA A 376 -15.34 -19.83 -5.85
N GLU A 377 -15.27 -20.92 -6.62
CA GLU A 377 -14.09 -21.28 -7.42
C GLU A 377 -13.61 -20.10 -8.26
N ALA A 378 -12.34 -19.74 -8.08
CA ALA A 378 -11.66 -18.83 -8.98
C ALA A 378 -11.60 -19.46 -10.37
N GLU A 379 -12.20 -18.80 -11.35
CA GLU A 379 -12.07 -19.17 -12.76
C GLU A 379 -10.59 -19.29 -13.13
N ARG A 380 -10.26 -20.40 -13.80
CA ARG A 380 -8.90 -20.73 -14.25
C ARG A 380 -8.45 -19.76 -15.34
N ALA A 381 -7.19 -19.37 -15.29
CA ALA A 381 -6.50 -18.70 -16.40
C ALA A 381 -6.00 -19.73 -17.46
N ALA A 382 -6.27 -19.47 -18.74
CA ALA A 382 -5.54 -19.92 -19.95
C ALA A 382 -6.38 -19.60 -21.22
N PRO A 383 -5.82 -19.69 -22.45
CA PRO A 383 -4.70 -18.99 -23.07
C PRO A 383 -5.20 -17.90 -24.07
N SER A 384 -4.36 -17.53 -25.04
CA SER A 384 -4.45 -16.39 -25.98
C SER A 384 -5.50 -16.45 -27.08
N ALA A 385 -6.30 -15.38 -27.17
CA ALA A 385 -7.05 -14.99 -28.37
C ALA A 385 -6.44 -13.72 -29.00
N GLU A 386 -6.46 -13.66 -30.33
CA GLU A 386 -5.99 -12.54 -31.16
C GLU A 386 -7.01 -11.37 -31.14
N GLY A 387 -6.70 -10.24 -31.79
CA GLY A 387 -7.36 -8.97 -31.54
C GLY A 387 -8.89 -8.94 -31.77
N MET A 388 -9.63 -8.37 -30.80
CA MET A 388 -11.09 -8.19 -30.89
C MET A 388 -11.55 -7.54 -32.21
N THR A 389 -12.41 -8.24 -32.93
CA THR A 389 -13.18 -7.70 -34.07
C THR A 389 -14.63 -7.41 -33.64
N PHE A 390 -15.30 -6.49 -34.35
CA PHE A 390 -16.73 -6.22 -34.13
C PHE A 390 -17.57 -7.52 -34.19
N HIS A 391 -17.26 -8.42 -35.12
CA HIS A 391 -17.94 -9.71 -35.27
C HIS A 391 -17.84 -10.62 -34.03
N GLU A 392 -16.74 -10.55 -33.28
CA GLU A 392 -16.60 -11.31 -32.03
C GLU A 392 -17.45 -10.74 -30.89
N LEU A 393 -17.71 -9.43 -30.90
CA LEU A 393 -18.51 -8.75 -29.88
C LEU A 393 -20.03 -8.98 -30.04
N VAL A 394 -20.50 -9.25 -31.27
CA VAL A 394 -21.94 -9.38 -31.59
C VAL A 394 -22.34 -10.80 -32.03
N GLY A 395 -21.36 -11.68 -32.26
CA GLY A 395 -21.56 -13.08 -32.62
C GLY A 395 -21.81 -13.35 -34.11
N PRO A 396 -21.70 -14.63 -34.56
CA PRO A 396 -21.88 -15.01 -35.95
C PRO A 396 -23.35 -14.89 -36.37
N GLY A 397 -23.68 -13.89 -37.20
CA GLY A 397 -25.02 -13.66 -37.76
C GLY A 397 -25.52 -12.22 -37.69
N ALA A 398 -24.86 -11.35 -36.93
CA ALA A 398 -25.16 -9.92 -36.88
C ALA A 398 -24.48 -9.16 -38.04
N SER A 399 -24.78 -9.55 -39.29
CA SER A 399 -24.36 -8.82 -40.48
C SER A 399 -25.32 -7.67 -40.76
N GLY A 400 -25.21 -6.59 -39.99
CA GLY A 400 -26.00 -5.37 -40.17
C GLY A 400 -25.17 -4.13 -40.53
N GLY A 401 -23.94 -4.03 -40.03
CA GLY A 401 -23.03 -2.92 -40.28
C GLY A 401 -21.82 -3.32 -41.12
N THR A 402 -21.47 -2.49 -42.10
CA THR A 402 -20.18 -2.54 -42.81
C THR A 402 -19.08 -1.96 -41.92
N VAL A 403 -18.75 -2.61 -40.79
CA VAL A 403 -17.53 -2.26 -40.04
C VAL A 403 -16.35 -2.72 -40.87
N ARG A 404 -15.47 -1.79 -41.26
CA ARG A 404 -14.26 -2.12 -42.01
C ARG A 404 -13.39 -3.05 -41.15
N PRO A 405 -13.02 -4.26 -41.64
CA PRO A 405 -12.41 -5.30 -40.80
C PRO A 405 -11.16 -4.86 -40.03
N GLU A 406 -10.36 -3.94 -40.60
CA GLU A 406 -9.09 -3.49 -40.02
C GLU A 406 -9.21 -2.25 -39.11
N ALA A 407 -10.36 -1.57 -39.09
CA ALA A 407 -10.54 -0.33 -38.35
C ALA A 407 -10.41 -0.50 -36.82
N PRO A 408 -11.03 -1.49 -36.16
CA PRO A 408 -10.95 -1.63 -34.71
C PRO A 408 -9.53 -1.84 -34.17
N GLU A 409 -8.71 -2.64 -34.87
CA GLU A 409 -7.31 -2.85 -34.48
C GLU A 409 -6.46 -1.60 -34.72
N ARG A 410 -6.70 -0.88 -35.83
CA ARG A 410 -6.02 0.36 -36.15
C ARG A 410 -6.26 1.41 -35.05
N TRP A 411 -7.51 1.61 -34.65
CA TRP A 411 -7.88 2.52 -33.56
C TRP A 411 -7.34 2.08 -32.19
N ARG A 412 -7.23 0.77 -31.94
CA ARG A 412 -6.58 0.25 -30.73
C ARG A 412 -5.10 0.63 -30.66
N ARG A 413 -4.37 0.43 -31.74
CA ARG A 413 -2.95 0.80 -31.84
C ARG A 413 -2.75 2.30 -31.65
N HIS A 414 -3.62 3.12 -32.26
CA HIS A 414 -3.58 4.57 -32.12
C HIS A 414 -3.74 5.04 -30.68
N ARG A 415 -4.83 4.67 -29.99
CA ARG A 415 -5.05 5.02 -28.57
C ARG A 415 -3.92 4.49 -27.65
N GLY A 416 -3.31 3.37 -28.02
CA GLY A 416 -2.11 2.84 -27.34
C GLY A 416 -0.86 3.68 -27.50
N THR A 417 -0.70 4.35 -28.63
CA THR A 417 0.40 5.28 -28.89
C THR A 417 0.16 6.60 -28.19
N GLU A 418 -1.03 7.15 -28.33
CA GLU A 418 -1.42 8.43 -27.74
C GLU A 418 -1.32 8.42 -26.22
N ALA A 419 -1.76 7.34 -25.56
CA ALA A 419 -1.61 7.20 -24.11
C ALA A 419 -0.13 7.26 -23.67
N ARG A 420 0.81 6.74 -24.48
CA ARG A 420 2.26 6.85 -24.21
C ARG A 420 2.77 8.26 -24.46
N LEU A 421 2.25 8.93 -25.50
CA LEU A 421 2.55 10.32 -25.80
C LEU A 421 2.15 11.24 -24.63
N ARG A 422 0.92 11.13 -24.10
CA ARG A 422 0.47 11.95 -22.95
C ARG A 422 1.33 11.77 -21.70
N GLY A 423 1.81 10.56 -21.46
CA GLY A 423 2.76 10.29 -20.37
C GLY A 423 4.08 11.03 -20.56
N THR A 424 4.58 11.10 -21.80
CA THR A 424 5.81 11.83 -22.13
C THR A 424 5.61 13.34 -22.11
N GLU A 425 4.51 13.85 -22.66
CA GLU A 425 4.09 15.26 -22.59
C GLU A 425 4.03 15.78 -21.15
N SER A 426 3.34 15.03 -20.28
CA SER A 426 3.20 15.38 -18.87
C SER A 426 4.55 15.49 -18.15
N ARG A 427 5.55 14.74 -18.58
CA ARG A 427 6.92 14.78 -18.07
C ARG A 427 7.70 15.97 -18.64
N ILE A 428 7.64 16.21 -19.95
CA ILE A 428 8.28 17.37 -20.58
C ILE A 428 7.76 18.67 -19.98
N LEU A 429 6.43 18.81 -19.86
CA LEU A 429 5.81 20.00 -19.28
C LEU A 429 6.27 20.23 -17.83
N ARG A 430 6.33 19.17 -17.02
CA ARG A 430 6.74 19.27 -15.61
C ARG A 430 8.21 19.62 -15.44
N ASP A 431 9.08 18.98 -16.21
CA ASP A 431 10.51 18.96 -15.95
C ASP A 431 11.26 20.07 -16.71
N GLN A 432 10.73 20.53 -17.85
CA GLN A 432 11.45 21.40 -18.79
C GLN A 432 10.73 22.72 -19.09
N LEU A 433 9.40 22.76 -19.01
CA LEU A 433 8.62 23.92 -19.41
C LEU A 433 8.10 24.66 -18.18
N THR A 434 8.39 25.97 -18.08
CA THR A 434 7.97 26.79 -16.93
C THR A 434 6.83 27.75 -17.32
N PRO A 435 5.71 27.81 -16.57
CA PRO A 435 4.60 28.73 -16.90
C PRO A 435 4.90 30.21 -16.67
N THR A 436 5.91 30.53 -15.85
CA THR A 436 6.35 31.90 -15.59
C THR A 436 6.90 32.60 -16.84
N GLY A 437 7.39 31.83 -17.83
CA GLY A 437 7.78 32.36 -19.14
C GLY A 437 6.58 32.77 -20.00
N LEU A 438 5.49 32.02 -19.94
CA LEU A 438 4.28 32.24 -20.74
C LEU A 438 3.31 33.23 -20.13
N SER A 439 3.18 33.35 -18.80
CA SER A 439 2.44 34.47 -18.21
C SER A 439 3.05 35.83 -18.59
N ARG A 440 4.38 35.92 -18.77
CA ARG A 440 5.02 37.11 -19.35
C ARG A 440 4.68 37.29 -20.83
N ALA A 441 4.81 36.26 -21.66
CA ALA A 441 4.50 36.33 -23.09
C ALA A 441 3.01 36.60 -23.37
N ALA A 442 2.10 35.96 -22.64
CA ALA A 442 0.65 36.17 -22.68
C ALA A 442 0.24 37.54 -22.10
N SER A 443 0.89 38.03 -21.03
CA SER A 443 0.67 39.42 -20.57
C SER A 443 1.14 40.45 -21.60
N GLN A 444 2.21 40.14 -22.35
CA GLN A 444 2.73 40.98 -23.42
C GLN A 444 1.83 40.96 -24.67
N LEU A 445 1.26 39.80 -25.03
CA LEU A 445 0.23 39.67 -26.09
C LEU A 445 -1.07 40.40 -25.73
N ARG A 446 -1.40 40.54 -24.45
CA ARG A 446 -2.56 41.31 -23.95
C ARG A 446 -2.32 42.83 -23.84
N THR A 447 -1.11 43.32 -24.09
CA THR A 447 -0.77 44.75 -23.97
C THR A 447 -0.50 45.37 -25.35
N PRO A 448 -1.40 46.18 -25.92
CA PRO A 448 -1.18 46.82 -27.21
C PRO A 448 0.02 47.78 -27.14
N GLY A 449 1.06 47.55 -27.95
CA GLY A 449 2.12 48.54 -28.19
C GLY A 449 3.54 48.21 -27.70
N LEU A 450 3.80 47.01 -27.16
CA LEU A 450 5.17 46.54 -26.94
C LEU A 450 5.52 45.49 -28.00
N ALA A 451 6.31 45.89 -28.99
CA ALA A 451 6.88 44.97 -29.98
C ALA A 451 7.93 44.06 -29.29
N ALA A 452 7.49 42.92 -28.75
CA ALA A 452 8.36 41.78 -28.58
C ALA A 452 8.58 41.14 -29.96
N ALA A 453 9.76 40.55 -30.19
CA ALA A 453 9.98 39.73 -31.38
C ALA A 453 8.86 38.67 -31.43
N ALA A 454 8.06 38.69 -32.50
CA ALA A 454 7.03 37.69 -32.70
C ALA A 454 7.66 36.29 -32.59
N PRO A 455 6.98 35.31 -31.96
CA PRO A 455 7.44 33.93 -32.06
C PRO A 455 7.68 33.60 -33.54
N ALA A 456 8.70 32.80 -33.83
CA ALA A 456 9.01 32.41 -35.20
C ALA A 456 7.85 31.54 -35.72
N GLN A 457 6.83 32.18 -36.28
CA GLN A 457 5.65 31.55 -36.83
C GLN A 457 6.05 30.73 -38.07
N ALA A 458 5.85 29.42 -38.02
CA ALA A 458 6.14 28.57 -39.18
C ALA A 458 5.17 28.84 -40.34
N VAL A 459 3.89 29.16 -40.05
CA VAL A 459 2.83 29.39 -41.06
C VAL A 459 2.24 30.78 -40.93
N SER A 460 2.50 31.65 -41.90
CA SER A 460 2.01 33.05 -41.88
C SER A 460 0.49 33.16 -42.01
N ALA A 461 -0.10 34.17 -41.35
CA ALA A 461 -1.48 34.61 -41.55
C ALA A 461 -1.87 34.90 -43.02
N ASN A 462 -0.90 35.23 -43.88
CA ASN A 462 -1.13 35.54 -45.30
C ASN A 462 -0.86 34.34 -46.24
N VAL A 463 -0.66 33.14 -45.69
CA VAL A 463 -0.38 31.92 -46.46
C VAL A 463 -1.47 31.64 -47.49
N ARG A 464 -1.07 31.20 -48.68
CA ARG A 464 -1.98 30.91 -49.79
C ARG A 464 -1.86 29.45 -50.20
N GLN A 465 -2.95 28.94 -50.77
CA GLN A 465 -2.93 27.63 -51.42
C GLN A 465 -1.86 27.59 -52.51
N GLY A 466 -1.05 26.54 -52.51
CA GLY A 466 0.11 26.36 -53.38
C GLY A 466 1.44 26.87 -52.81
N ASP A 467 1.43 27.67 -51.74
CA ASP A 467 2.67 28.08 -51.07
C ASP A 467 3.39 26.87 -50.49
N THR A 468 4.72 26.94 -50.44
CA THR A 468 5.57 25.94 -49.78
C THR A 468 6.02 26.48 -48.43
N VAL A 469 5.82 25.70 -47.37
CA VAL A 469 6.13 26.07 -45.98
C VAL A 469 7.07 25.02 -45.38
N ARG A 470 7.96 25.44 -44.49
CA ARG A 470 8.77 24.52 -43.68
C ARG A 470 8.18 24.42 -42.29
N VAL A 471 7.92 23.21 -41.86
CA VAL A 471 7.41 22.88 -40.52
C VAL A 471 8.25 21.76 -39.93
N LYS A 472 8.20 21.59 -38.61
CA LYS A 472 8.86 20.51 -37.89
C LYS A 472 7.81 19.50 -37.43
N VAL A 473 7.85 18.27 -37.91
CA VAL A 473 7.02 17.20 -37.31
C VAL A 473 7.73 16.71 -36.04
N PRO A 474 7.10 16.70 -34.86
CA PRO A 474 7.73 16.25 -33.63
C PRO A 474 8.20 14.79 -33.74
N ASP A 475 9.45 14.51 -33.36
CA ASP A 475 9.97 13.14 -33.30
C ASP A 475 9.49 12.45 -32.02
N VAL A 476 8.24 11.98 -32.02
CA VAL A 476 7.65 11.34 -30.83
C VAL A 476 8.22 9.96 -30.52
N GLY A 477 9.08 9.41 -31.38
CA GLY A 477 9.92 8.26 -31.07
C GLY A 477 11.07 8.61 -30.12
N SER A 478 11.47 9.89 -30.06
CA SER A 478 12.45 10.41 -29.11
C SER A 478 11.88 10.48 -27.70
N SER A 479 12.74 10.27 -26.71
CA SER A 479 12.43 10.53 -25.30
C SER A 479 12.08 12.00 -24.99
N ASN A 480 12.40 12.92 -25.91
CA ASN A 480 12.13 14.34 -25.76
C ASN A 480 11.90 15.04 -27.13
N PHE A 481 10.64 15.07 -27.58
CA PHE A 481 10.24 15.74 -28.82
C PHE A 481 10.12 17.26 -28.72
N CYS A 482 10.28 17.87 -27.53
CA CYS A 482 10.45 19.33 -27.41
C CYS A 482 11.82 19.78 -27.97
N GLN A 483 12.82 18.89 -27.95
CA GLN A 483 14.17 19.14 -28.48
C GLN A 483 14.37 18.58 -29.89
N ASN A 484 13.67 17.50 -30.24
CA ASN A 484 13.86 16.78 -31.50
C ASN A 484 12.61 16.92 -32.39
N GLY A 485 12.78 17.53 -33.56
CA GLY A 485 11.76 17.63 -34.59
C GLY A 485 12.38 17.37 -35.97
N ILE A 486 11.58 16.82 -36.86
CA ILE A 486 11.95 16.44 -38.22
C ILE A 486 11.53 17.58 -39.15
N ASP A 487 12.50 18.21 -39.82
CA ASP A 487 12.22 19.29 -40.78
C ASP A 487 11.51 18.72 -42.02
N VAL A 488 10.27 19.17 -42.23
CA VAL A 488 9.40 18.79 -43.35
C VAL A 488 9.15 20.02 -44.22
N THR A 489 9.26 19.83 -45.53
CA THR A 489 8.80 20.81 -46.51
C THR A 489 7.41 20.39 -46.96
N ALA A 490 6.41 21.24 -46.75
CA ALA A 490 5.02 20.94 -47.06
C ALA A 490 4.43 21.99 -48.01
N VAL A 491 3.49 21.56 -48.85
CA VAL A 491 2.70 22.44 -49.73
C VAL A 491 1.35 22.70 -49.09
N VAL A 492 0.91 23.95 -49.13
CA VAL A 492 -0.40 24.35 -48.65
C VAL A 492 -1.45 23.86 -49.64
N ARG A 493 -2.17 22.81 -49.28
CA ARG A 493 -3.21 22.21 -50.13
C ARG A 493 -4.55 22.91 -49.99
N LYS A 494 -4.86 23.41 -48.80
CA LYS A 494 -6.10 24.15 -48.56
C LYS A 494 -5.94 25.18 -47.46
N VAL A 495 -6.55 26.34 -47.66
CA VAL A 495 -6.66 27.43 -46.69
C VAL A 495 -8.15 27.58 -46.40
N GLY A 496 -8.58 27.14 -45.22
CA GLY A 496 -9.96 27.21 -44.75
C GLY A 496 -10.33 28.58 -44.19
N THR A 497 -11.43 28.66 -43.45
CA THR A 497 -11.73 29.81 -42.58
C THR A 497 -10.91 29.73 -41.30
N SER A 498 -10.85 28.54 -40.68
CA SER A 498 -10.21 28.32 -39.38
C SER A 498 -9.07 27.30 -39.43
N SER A 499 -8.71 26.82 -40.62
CA SER A 499 -7.68 25.81 -40.82
C SER A 499 -6.69 26.13 -41.94
N VAL A 500 -5.47 25.58 -41.86
CA VAL A 500 -4.49 25.50 -42.95
C VAL A 500 -4.05 24.06 -43.11
N TRP A 501 -4.23 23.49 -44.30
CA TRP A 501 -3.90 22.10 -44.60
C TRP A 501 -2.60 22.03 -45.37
N LEU A 502 -1.60 21.42 -44.75
CA LEU A 502 -0.26 21.23 -45.31
C LEU A 502 -0.08 19.76 -45.67
N GLU A 503 0.45 19.49 -46.85
CA GLU A 503 0.83 18.15 -47.28
C GLU A 503 2.33 18.10 -47.52
N ASP A 504 3.01 17.22 -46.79
CA ASP A 504 4.43 16.93 -46.95
C ASP A 504 4.73 16.50 -48.40
N VAL A 505 5.73 17.14 -49.02
CA VAL A 505 6.10 16.89 -50.41
C VAL A 505 6.68 15.49 -50.64
N GLU A 506 7.17 14.86 -49.57
CA GLU A 506 7.72 13.51 -49.59
C GLU A 506 6.67 12.45 -49.25
N ASN A 507 5.39 12.82 -49.10
CA ASN A 507 4.32 11.85 -48.90
C ASN A 507 4.24 10.83 -50.05
N PRO A 508 3.87 9.57 -49.77
CA PRO A 508 3.72 8.55 -50.79
C PRO A 508 2.61 8.93 -51.80
N GLY A 509 2.76 8.43 -53.03
CA GLY A 509 1.83 8.72 -54.10
C GLY A 509 0.44 8.12 -53.85
N GLY A 510 -0.60 8.81 -54.33
CA GLY A 510 -2.00 8.38 -54.13
C GLY A 510 -2.65 8.95 -52.87
N GLY A 511 -2.19 10.11 -52.38
CA GLY A 511 -2.80 10.89 -51.30
C GLY A 511 -4.12 11.55 -51.69
N PHE A 512 -4.58 12.49 -50.85
CA PHE A 512 -5.85 13.18 -51.05
C PHE A 512 -5.87 14.04 -52.32
N SER A 513 -7.01 14.08 -52.99
CA SER A 513 -7.26 15.04 -54.07
C SER A 513 -7.62 16.43 -53.53
N ASP A 514 -7.51 17.46 -54.36
CA ASP A 514 -7.93 18.84 -53.99
C ASP A 514 -9.40 18.90 -53.54
N SER A 515 -10.28 18.10 -54.15
CA SER A 515 -11.68 18.03 -53.74
C SER A 515 -11.86 17.36 -52.37
N GLN A 516 -11.02 16.38 -52.03
CA GLN A 516 -11.03 15.74 -50.72
C GLN A 516 -10.50 16.69 -49.64
N PHE A 517 -9.41 17.42 -49.91
CA PHE A 517 -8.96 18.50 -49.03
C PHE A 517 -10.02 19.57 -48.80
N GLN A 518 -10.78 19.93 -49.84
CA GLN A 518 -11.89 20.87 -49.70
C GLN A 518 -12.98 20.34 -48.77
N VAL A 519 -13.37 19.07 -48.91
CA VAL A 519 -14.38 18.45 -48.04
C VAL A 519 -13.90 18.43 -46.59
N LEU A 520 -12.69 17.94 -46.35
CA LEU A 520 -12.11 17.89 -45.00
C LEU A 520 -12.04 19.28 -44.34
N ALA A 521 -11.61 20.30 -45.10
CA ALA A 521 -11.56 21.67 -44.58
C ALA A 521 -12.96 22.24 -44.30
N THR A 522 -13.94 21.99 -45.18
CA THR A 522 -15.33 22.42 -44.96
C THR A 522 -15.93 21.76 -43.72
N ASP A 523 -15.80 20.44 -43.59
CA ASP A 523 -16.33 19.71 -42.43
C ASP A 523 -15.69 20.20 -41.12
N PHE A 524 -14.38 20.45 -41.16
CA PHE A 524 -13.66 21.00 -40.02
C PHE A 524 -14.16 22.39 -39.63
N ASP A 525 -14.22 23.32 -40.59
CA ASP A 525 -14.53 24.72 -40.34
C ASP A 525 -16.03 24.93 -39.99
N ASP A 526 -16.94 24.20 -40.64
CA ASP A 526 -18.39 24.43 -40.53
C ASP A 526 -19.07 23.56 -39.46
N ILE A 527 -18.47 22.41 -39.10
CA ILE A 527 -19.08 21.44 -38.19
C ILE A 527 -18.20 21.17 -36.98
N ILE A 528 -16.99 20.62 -37.19
CA ILE A 528 -16.18 20.07 -36.10
C ILE A 528 -15.71 21.17 -35.16
N LEU A 529 -14.95 22.16 -35.66
CA LEU A 529 -14.39 23.20 -34.81
C LEU A 529 -15.46 24.03 -34.07
N PRO A 530 -16.58 24.47 -34.71
CA PRO A 530 -17.64 25.18 -33.99
C PRO A 530 -18.29 24.34 -32.88
N GLU A 531 -18.50 23.05 -33.11
CA GLU A 531 -19.11 22.17 -32.10
C GLU A 531 -18.14 21.96 -30.92
N ILE A 532 -16.89 21.61 -31.21
CA ILE A 532 -15.83 21.39 -30.21
C ILE A 532 -15.56 22.67 -29.41
N SER A 533 -15.40 23.83 -30.07
CA SER A 533 -15.17 25.11 -29.37
C SER A 533 -16.37 25.52 -28.53
N GLY A 534 -17.58 25.15 -28.97
CA GLY A 534 -18.81 25.28 -28.20
C GLY A 534 -18.76 24.56 -26.84
N TYR A 535 -18.13 23.39 -26.76
CA TYR A 535 -18.01 22.60 -25.53
C TYR A 535 -16.77 22.89 -24.71
N PHE A 536 -15.62 23.12 -25.33
CA PHE A 536 -14.33 23.15 -24.63
C PHE A 536 -13.68 24.54 -24.60
N GLY A 537 -14.22 25.50 -25.37
CA GLY A 537 -13.68 26.85 -25.53
C GLY A 537 -12.91 27.03 -26.84
N GLU A 538 -12.61 28.28 -27.21
CA GLU A 538 -11.91 28.57 -28.47
C GLU A 538 -10.40 28.21 -28.39
N PRO A 539 -9.73 27.88 -29.49
CA PRO A 539 -8.26 27.82 -29.54
C PRO A 539 -7.61 29.15 -29.11
N THR A 540 -6.34 29.11 -28.66
CA THR A 540 -5.63 30.27 -28.08
C THR A 540 -5.01 31.25 -29.10
N ASP A 541 -4.90 30.85 -30.37
CA ASP A 541 -4.25 31.57 -31.47
C ASP A 541 -2.87 32.15 -31.08
N ILE A 542 -1.93 31.28 -30.71
CA ILE A 542 -0.59 31.68 -30.25
C ILE A 542 0.19 32.41 -31.34
N ASP A 543 0.08 31.94 -32.58
CA ASP A 543 0.88 32.44 -33.69
C ASP A 543 0.23 33.64 -34.40
N GLY A 544 -1.04 33.94 -34.10
CA GLY A 544 -1.77 35.07 -34.64
C GLY A 544 -2.17 34.90 -36.11
N ASN A 545 -2.19 33.68 -36.66
CA ASN A 545 -2.78 33.43 -37.98
C ASN A 545 -4.28 33.17 -37.95
N GLY A 546 -4.87 33.03 -36.75
CA GLY A 546 -6.30 32.77 -36.55
C GLY A 546 -6.76 31.39 -36.99
N ARG A 547 -5.85 30.43 -37.16
CA ARG A 547 -6.11 29.13 -37.79
C ARG A 547 -5.36 27.99 -37.10
N ILE A 548 -5.96 26.80 -37.11
CA ILE A 548 -5.26 25.57 -36.74
C ILE A 548 -4.52 25.03 -37.97
N VAL A 549 -3.25 24.68 -37.81
CA VAL A 549 -2.44 24.09 -38.88
C VAL A 549 -2.52 22.56 -38.81
N ILE A 550 -2.96 21.94 -39.90
CA ILE A 550 -3.11 20.49 -40.05
C ILE A 550 -2.03 20.00 -41.01
N VAL A 551 -1.09 19.21 -40.51
CA VAL A 551 0.07 18.72 -41.27
C VAL A 551 -0.10 17.24 -41.58
N ILE A 552 -0.30 16.91 -42.84
CA ILE A 552 -0.39 15.53 -43.32
C ILE A 552 1.00 15.10 -43.76
N SER A 553 1.63 14.18 -43.02
CA SER A 553 3.01 13.79 -43.26
C SER A 553 3.26 12.30 -43.05
N GLN A 554 4.08 11.73 -43.93
CA GLN A 554 4.61 10.38 -43.84
C GLN A 554 5.48 10.17 -42.59
N GLU A 555 5.98 11.24 -41.95
CA GLU A 555 6.66 11.11 -40.67
C GLU A 555 5.72 10.52 -39.60
N VAL A 556 4.42 10.80 -39.69
CA VAL A 556 3.42 10.16 -38.81
C VAL A 556 3.22 8.69 -39.18
N ASN A 557 3.36 8.30 -40.45
CA ASN A 557 3.32 6.89 -40.88
C ASN A 557 4.49 6.08 -40.29
N ARG A 558 5.64 6.73 -40.03
CA ARG A 558 6.78 6.10 -39.35
C ARG A 558 6.52 5.88 -37.87
N ILE A 559 5.53 6.51 -37.26
CA ILE A 559 5.11 6.19 -35.90
C ILE A 559 4.22 4.96 -36.02
N SER A 560 4.78 3.78 -35.72
CA SER A 560 4.24 2.45 -36.05
C SER A 560 2.73 2.29 -35.80
N GLN A 561 2.19 3.01 -34.82
CA GLN A 561 0.83 2.82 -34.32
C GLN A 561 -0.04 4.09 -34.32
N ALA A 562 0.46 5.28 -34.69
CA ALA A 562 -0.33 6.53 -34.66
C ALA A 562 -1.15 6.76 -35.94
N LEU A 563 -2.29 7.44 -35.79
CA LEU A 563 -3.09 8.01 -36.90
C LEU A 563 -3.02 9.53 -36.94
N GLY A 564 -2.75 10.14 -35.79
CA GLY A 564 -2.44 11.53 -35.64
C GLY A 564 -1.98 11.80 -34.21
N PHE A 565 -1.58 13.03 -33.94
CA PHE A 565 -1.32 13.52 -32.60
C PHE A 565 -1.18 15.05 -32.55
N VAL A 566 -1.41 15.59 -31.36
CA VAL A 566 -1.04 16.95 -30.94
C VAL A 566 -0.01 16.90 -29.81
N VAL A 567 0.94 17.83 -29.82
CA VAL A 567 1.96 17.98 -28.76
C VAL A 567 1.83 19.31 -28.02
N THR A 568 2.18 19.33 -26.73
CA THR A 568 2.16 20.58 -25.95
C THR A 568 3.34 21.49 -26.30
N SER A 569 4.44 20.91 -26.80
CA SER A 569 5.67 21.66 -27.11
C SER A 569 5.49 22.74 -28.17
N ASP A 570 4.50 22.60 -29.06
CA ASP A 570 4.22 23.62 -30.09
C ASP A 570 3.73 24.94 -29.51
N PHE A 571 3.19 24.93 -28.28
CA PHE A 571 2.79 26.14 -27.57
C PHE A 571 3.96 26.88 -26.90
N PHE A 572 5.20 26.35 -26.99
CA PHE A 572 6.40 26.89 -26.33
C PHE A 572 7.58 27.18 -27.28
N PRO A 573 7.43 27.99 -28.35
CA PRO A 573 8.50 28.23 -29.32
C PRO A 573 9.78 28.85 -28.75
N GLY A 574 9.68 29.54 -27.60
CA GLY A 574 10.84 30.09 -26.89
C GLY A 574 11.61 29.10 -26.01
N GLN A 575 11.04 27.93 -25.69
CA GLN A 575 11.64 26.91 -24.82
C GLN A 575 11.86 25.57 -25.54
N CYS A 576 11.10 25.30 -26.60
CA CYS A 576 11.20 24.08 -27.41
C CYS A 576 11.73 24.41 -28.81
N PRO A 577 12.99 24.07 -29.12
CA PRO A 577 13.57 24.28 -30.46
C PRO A 577 12.86 23.51 -31.58
N ALA A 578 12.15 22.42 -31.24
CA ALA A 578 11.37 21.63 -32.20
C ALA A 578 9.97 22.22 -32.48
N SER A 579 9.54 23.23 -31.72
CA SER A 579 8.22 23.85 -31.84
C SER A 579 8.05 24.61 -33.15
N ASN A 580 6.86 24.49 -33.76
CA ASN A 580 6.40 25.36 -34.84
C ASN A 580 5.72 26.65 -34.36
N GLY A 581 5.49 26.76 -33.05
CA GLY A 581 5.06 27.98 -32.40
C GLY A 581 3.60 28.37 -32.60
N GLY A 582 2.66 27.42 -32.64
CA GLY A 582 1.23 27.65 -32.85
C GLY A 582 0.36 26.42 -32.56
N GLU A 583 -0.90 26.45 -33.00
CA GLU A 583 -1.85 25.35 -32.90
C GLU A 583 -1.68 24.35 -34.06
N PHE A 584 -0.98 23.24 -33.81
CA PHE A 584 -0.68 22.22 -34.82
C PHE A 584 -1.31 20.86 -34.51
N TYR A 585 -1.88 20.23 -35.54
CA TYR A 585 -2.27 18.83 -35.58
C TYR A 585 -1.44 18.09 -36.65
N TYR A 586 -0.80 16.98 -36.29
CA TYR A 586 -0.03 16.15 -37.19
C TYR A 586 -0.82 14.88 -37.53
N ALA A 587 -1.20 14.73 -38.79
CA ALA A 587 -2.02 13.64 -39.30
C ALA A 587 -1.20 12.65 -40.14
N ARG A 588 -1.57 11.38 -40.06
CA ARG A 588 -1.02 10.32 -40.91
C ARG A 588 -1.37 10.55 -42.38
N ALA A 589 -0.37 10.41 -43.25
CA ALA A 589 -0.57 10.49 -44.69
C ALA A 589 -1.19 9.20 -45.25
N PRO A 590 -2.13 9.28 -46.20
CA PRO A 590 -2.56 8.10 -46.95
C PRO A 590 -1.37 7.43 -47.65
N ASP A 591 -1.21 6.13 -47.45
CA ASP A 591 -0.17 5.29 -48.05
C ASP A 591 -0.77 3.93 -48.43
N PRO A 592 -1.56 3.87 -49.53
CA PRO A 592 -2.31 2.66 -49.87
C PRO A 592 -1.44 1.42 -50.09
N ALA A 593 -0.16 1.61 -50.42
CA ALA A 593 0.80 0.54 -50.67
C ALA A 593 1.66 0.20 -49.44
N GLY A 594 1.53 0.93 -48.33
CA GLY A 594 2.34 0.72 -47.13
C GLY A 594 3.84 0.90 -47.40
N THR A 595 4.19 1.85 -48.24
CA THR A 595 5.57 2.09 -48.69
C THR A 595 6.45 2.73 -47.61
N VAL A 596 5.85 3.44 -46.66
CA VAL A 596 6.56 4.03 -45.53
C VAL A 596 6.76 2.99 -44.45
N ILE A 597 8.03 2.61 -44.23
CA ILE A 597 8.41 1.57 -43.27
C ILE A 597 8.66 2.18 -41.89
N GLY A 598 7.97 1.65 -40.88
CA GLY A 598 8.15 2.05 -39.48
C GLY A 598 9.46 1.52 -38.85
N PRO A 599 9.80 1.96 -37.63
CA PRO A 599 10.97 1.50 -36.86
C PRO A 599 10.98 0.00 -36.57
N ASP A 600 9.81 -0.64 -36.60
CA ASP A 600 9.63 -2.08 -36.47
C ASP A 600 9.92 -2.85 -37.77
N GLY A 601 10.23 -2.15 -38.86
CA GLY A 601 10.49 -2.74 -40.16
C GLY A 601 9.23 -3.06 -40.96
N GLU A 602 8.05 -2.66 -40.48
CA GLU A 602 6.78 -2.93 -41.13
C GLU A 602 6.25 -1.71 -41.91
N GLY A 603 5.84 -1.97 -43.16
CA GLY A 603 5.05 -1.04 -43.96
C GLY A 603 3.56 -1.31 -43.74
N ARG A 604 2.80 -0.29 -43.38
CA ARG A 604 1.38 -0.43 -43.01
C ARG A 604 0.49 0.32 -43.99
N PRO A 605 -0.23 -0.41 -44.88
CA PRO A 605 -1.17 0.21 -45.79
C PRO A 605 -2.18 1.09 -45.06
N TYR A 606 -2.42 2.27 -45.60
CA TYR A 606 -3.44 3.19 -45.13
C TYR A 606 -4.12 3.82 -46.34
N SER A 607 -5.29 3.31 -46.70
CA SER A 607 -5.97 3.75 -47.92
C SER A 607 -6.50 5.19 -47.76
N VAL A 608 -6.68 5.88 -48.88
CA VAL A 608 -7.39 7.18 -48.87
C VAL A 608 -8.79 7.05 -48.30
N GLU A 609 -9.44 5.92 -48.55
CA GLU A 609 -10.78 5.65 -48.02
C GLU A 609 -10.79 5.56 -46.49
N ASP A 610 -9.79 4.91 -45.90
CA ASP A 610 -9.61 4.83 -44.44
C ASP A 610 -9.20 6.18 -43.85
N ALA A 611 -8.32 6.90 -44.53
CA ALA A 611 -7.91 8.23 -44.10
C ALA A 611 -9.09 9.23 -44.07
N LEU A 612 -9.98 9.17 -45.07
CA LEU A 612 -11.21 9.97 -45.06
C LEU A 612 -12.20 9.53 -43.98
N ALA A 613 -12.31 8.23 -43.69
CA ALA A 613 -13.23 7.73 -42.67
C ALA A 613 -12.76 8.01 -41.24
N ASP A 614 -11.45 7.96 -40.99
CA ASP A 614 -10.88 8.22 -39.67
C ASP A 614 -10.79 9.74 -39.38
N ALA A 615 -10.61 10.58 -40.40
CA ALA A 615 -10.30 12.00 -40.23
C ALA A 615 -11.31 12.80 -39.38
N PRO A 616 -12.65 12.69 -39.56
CA PRO A 616 -13.59 13.47 -38.75
C PRO A 616 -13.46 13.19 -37.24
N VAL A 617 -13.30 11.91 -36.87
CA VAL A 617 -13.13 11.49 -35.47
C VAL A 617 -11.80 12.00 -34.91
N LEU A 618 -10.71 11.84 -35.68
CA LEU A 618 -9.38 12.34 -35.29
C LEU A 618 -9.35 13.86 -35.14
N LEU A 619 -9.97 14.59 -36.06
CA LEU A 619 -10.04 16.05 -36.01
C LEU A 619 -10.80 16.51 -34.76
N ALA A 620 -11.93 15.89 -34.43
CA ALA A 620 -12.67 16.19 -33.20
C ALA A 620 -11.83 15.91 -31.94
N HIS A 621 -11.18 14.75 -31.90
CA HIS A 621 -10.34 14.32 -30.77
C HIS A 621 -9.14 15.25 -30.56
N GLU A 622 -8.32 15.42 -31.59
CA GLU A 622 -7.04 16.11 -31.51
C GLU A 622 -7.21 17.63 -31.36
N THR A 623 -8.25 18.20 -31.98
CA THR A 623 -8.59 19.62 -31.77
C THR A 623 -9.00 19.89 -30.32
N THR A 624 -9.63 18.91 -29.67
CA THR A 624 -9.94 19.02 -28.23
C THR A 624 -8.66 19.12 -27.40
N HIS A 625 -7.61 18.38 -27.75
CA HIS A 625 -6.30 18.52 -27.12
C HIS A 625 -5.66 19.89 -27.38
N ILE A 626 -5.76 20.43 -28.60
CA ILE A 626 -5.29 21.80 -28.89
C ILE A 626 -5.96 22.81 -27.94
N ILE A 627 -7.28 22.72 -27.78
CA ILE A 627 -8.04 23.60 -26.89
C ILE A 627 -7.66 23.35 -25.43
N GLN A 628 -7.60 22.10 -24.97
CA GLN A 628 -7.25 21.76 -23.59
C GLN A 628 -5.86 22.26 -23.22
N PHE A 629 -4.86 22.03 -24.08
CA PHE A 629 -3.49 22.48 -23.85
C PHE A 629 -3.41 23.99 -23.90
N GLY A 630 -3.89 24.60 -24.98
CA GLY A 630 -3.90 26.05 -25.14
C GLY A 630 -4.61 26.75 -23.98
N ARG A 631 -5.84 26.37 -23.64
CA ARG A 631 -6.60 27.03 -22.55
C ARG A 631 -5.88 26.92 -21.22
N ARG A 632 -5.40 25.73 -20.86
CA ARG A 632 -4.80 25.48 -19.53
C ARG A 632 -3.42 26.10 -19.37
N ILE A 633 -2.59 26.08 -20.41
CA ILE A 633 -1.25 26.68 -20.38
C ILE A 633 -1.33 28.21 -20.14
N PHE A 634 -2.47 28.83 -20.47
CA PHE A 634 -2.71 30.27 -20.31
C PHE A 634 -3.56 30.63 -19.08
N LEU A 635 -3.96 29.65 -18.27
CA LEU A 635 -4.49 29.90 -16.92
C LEU A 635 -3.34 30.32 -16.01
N GLU A 636 -3.50 31.44 -15.28
CA GLU A 636 -2.46 31.93 -14.37
C GLU A 636 -2.10 30.84 -13.32
N ASN A 637 -0.81 30.49 -13.23
CA ASN A 637 -0.22 29.60 -12.23
C ASN A 637 -0.44 28.07 -12.40
N VAL A 638 -0.78 27.56 -13.60
CA VAL A 638 -0.88 26.11 -13.85
C VAL A 638 0.38 25.57 -14.55
N ASN A 639 1.07 24.59 -13.95
CA ASN A 639 2.26 23.92 -14.52
C ASN A 639 2.05 22.42 -14.80
N PHE A 640 0.79 22.00 -14.96
CA PHE A 640 0.42 20.61 -15.19
C PHE A 640 -0.76 20.53 -16.15
N LEU A 641 -0.80 19.44 -16.92
CA LEU A 641 -1.98 19.06 -17.69
C LEU A 641 -3.05 18.46 -16.76
N GLN A 642 -4.28 18.42 -17.27
CA GLN A 642 -5.32 17.50 -16.81
C GLN A 642 -4.76 16.07 -16.68
N THR A 643 -5.38 15.25 -15.85
CA THR A 643 -5.01 13.83 -15.78
C THR A 643 -5.32 13.14 -17.11
N VAL A 644 -4.68 11.99 -17.36
CA VAL A 644 -4.87 11.27 -18.64
C VAL A 644 -6.35 10.93 -18.86
N TRP A 645 -7.06 10.46 -17.84
CA TRP A 645 -8.47 10.11 -17.96
C TRP A 645 -9.37 11.34 -18.25
N GLU A 646 -9.01 12.54 -17.76
CA GLU A 646 -9.73 13.78 -18.09
C GLU A 646 -9.48 14.18 -19.54
N LEU A 647 -8.21 14.22 -19.97
CA LEU A 647 -7.83 14.59 -21.33
C LEU A 647 -8.49 13.69 -22.35
N GLU A 648 -8.26 12.38 -22.22
CA GLU A 648 -8.72 11.37 -23.16
C GLU A 648 -10.24 11.16 -23.06
N GLY A 649 -10.81 11.24 -21.85
CA GLY A 649 -12.26 11.14 -21.65
C GLY A 649 -13.01 12.29 -22.33
N GLN A 650 -12.53 13.53 -22.23
CA GLN A 650 -13.14 14.68 -22.90
C GLN A 650 -12.91 14.65 -24.41
N ALA A 651 -11.72 14.23 -24.87
CA ALA A 651 -11.46 14.07 -26.30
C ALA A 651 -12.31 12.94 -26.91
N THR A 652 -12.57 11.87 -26.17
CA THR A 652 -13.53 10.81 -26.59
C THR A 652 -14.98 11.31 -26.53
N LEU A 653 -15.33 12.20 -25.60
CA LEU A 653 -16.64 12.86 -25.60
C LEU A 653 -16.81 13.82 -26.79
N ALA A 654 -15.73 14.48 -27.21
CA ALA A 654 -15.67 15.29 -28.43
C ALA A 654 -16.02 14.47 -29.68
N GLU A 655 -15.55 13.22 -29.76
CA GLU A 655 -15.96 12.27 -30.80
C GLU A 655 -17.50 12.11 -30.77
N GLU A 656 -18.08 11.76 -29.62
CA GLU A 656 -19.54 11.55 -29.49
C GLU A 656 -20.36 12.79 -29.90
N ILE A 657 -20.06 13.97 -29.36
CA ILE A 657 -20.87 15.18 -29.60
C ILE A 657 -20.77 15.63 -31.06
N THR A 658 -19.62 15.43 -31.70
CA THR A 658 -19.44 15.71 -33.13
C THR A 658 -20.24 14.72 -33.96
N GLY A 659 -20.18 13.43 -33.59
CA GLY A 659 -21.01 12.38 -34.19
C GLY A 659 -22.50 12.69 -34.07
N PHE A 660 -22.97 13.15 -32.92
CA PHE A 660 -24.36 13.61 -32.76
C PHE A 660 -24.69 14.74 -33.73
N ARG A 661 -23.82 15.74 -33.83
CA ARG A 661 -24.03 16.87 -34.73
C ARG A 661 -24.09 16.44 -36.20
N MET A 662 -23.17 15.59 -36.65
CA MET A 662 -23.08 15.12 -38.04
C MET A 662 -24.24 14.18 -38.41
N LEU A 663 -24.74 13.40 -37.46
CA LEU A 663 -25.85 12.46 -37.66
C LEU A 663 -27.24 13.06 -37.40
N GLY A 664 -27.33 14.33 -36.96
CA GLY A 664 -28.60 14.95 -36.57
C GLY A 664 -29.22 14.32 -35.33
N LEU A 665 -28.39 13.77 -34.44
CA LEU A 665 -28.77 13.23 -33.13
C LEU A 665 -28.55 14.30 -32.05
N ALA A 666 -28.94 13.97 -30.83
CA ALA A 666 -28.73 14.79 -29.66
C ALA A 666 -28.50 13.92 -28.42
N PRO A 667 -27.82 14.46 -27.38
CA PRO A 667 -27.77 13.83 -26.07
C PRO A 667 -29.17 13.55 -25.52
N ARG A 668 -29.26 12.62 -24.58
CA ARG A 668 -30.49 12.27 -23.83
C ARG A 668 -31.64 11.69 -24.68
N MET A 669 -31.34 11.20 -25.89
CA MET A 669 -32.30 10.54 -26.78
C MET A 669 -32.53 9.04 -26.46
N ASN A 670 -31.86 8.50 -25.44
CA ASN A 670 -31.91 7.07 -25.08
C ASN A 670 -31.56 6.15 -26.26
N LEU A 671 -30.44 6.44 -26.91
CA LEU A 671 -29.98 5.79 -28.13
C LEU A 671 -29.59 4.32 -27.86
N GLY A 672 -29.91 3.42 -28.80
CA GLY A 672 -29.69 1.98 -28.63
C GLY A 672 -28.58 1.41 -29.54
N PHE A 673 -28.47 0.08 -29.54
CA PHE A 673 -27.45 -0.66 -30.28
C PHE A 673 -27.29 -0.25 -31.74
N ASP A 674 -28.39 -0.01 -32.47
CA ASP A 674 -28.27 0.31 -33.90
C ASP A 674 -27.56 1.64 -34.14
N VAL A 675 -27.70 2.60 -33.23
CA VAL A 675 -26.93 3.85 -33.31
C VAL A 675 -25.49 3.64 -32.85
N ALA A 676 -25.31 2.89 -31.77
CA ALA A 676 -23.99 2.63 -31.20
C ALA A 676 -23.07 1.78 -32.11
N PHE A 677 -23.64 0.86 -32.91
CA PHE A 677 -22.87 -0.17 -33.63
C PHE A 677 -23.21 -0.29 -35.13
N ASN A 678 -24.38 0.17 -35.58
CA ASN A 678 -24.83 0.05 -36.96
C ASN A 678 -25.07 1.43 -37.57
N ALA A 679 -24.10 2.35 -37.43
CA ALA A 679 -24.19 3.71 -37.97
C ALA A 679 -24.89 3.70 -39.35
N PRO A 680 -25.81 4.65 -39.63
CA PRO A 680 -26.62 4.63 -40.84
C PRO A 680 -25.74 4.42 -42.08
N PRO A 681 -26.20 3.72 -43.13
CA PRO A 681 -25.38 3.40 -44.30
C PRO A 681 -24.78 4.61 -45.04
N GLN A 682 -25.13 5.84 -44.65
CA GLN A 682 -24.56 7.08 -45.14
C GLN A 682 -23.33 7.58 -44.36
N VAL A 683 -22.95 6.93 -43.24
CA VAL A 683 -21.89 7.40 -42.33
C VAL A 683 -20.97 6.23 -41.96
N PRO A 684 -19.87 6.02 -42.71
CA PRO A 684 -18.92 4.92 -42.48
C PRO A 684 -18.03 5.08 -41.22
N GLU A 685 -18.24 6.10 -40.38
CA GLU A 685 -17.35 6.46 -39.27
C GLU A 685 -17.72 5.81 -37.92
N ASP A 686 -16.70 5.53 -37.10
CA ASP A 686 -16.79 4.99 -35.75
C ASP A 686 -16.94 6.12 -34.71
N TRP A 687 -18.10 6.77 -34.68
CA TRP A 687 -18.39 7.85 -33.72
C TRP A 687 -18.66 7.38 -32.29
N PHE A 688 -19.19 6.16 -32.13
CA PHE A 688 -19.73 5.68 -30.85
C PHE A 688 -19.25 4.28 -30.47
N LEU A 689 -18.95 3.43 -31.45
CA LEU A 689 -18.68 2.00 -31.23
C LEU A 689 -17.48 1.81 -30.31
N THR A 690 -16.40 2.58 -30.51
CA THR A 690 -15.18 2.46 -29.68
C THR A 690 -15.43 2.61 -28.17
N GLY A 691 -16.28 3.54 -27.75
CA GLY A 691 -16.60 3.75 -26.33
C GLY A 691 -17.29 2.54 -25.69
N PHE A 692 -18.19 1.88 -26.42
CA PHE A 692 -18.86 0.67 -25.96
C PHE A 692 -17.96 -0.56 -25.98
N VAL A 693 -17.04 -0.66 -26.95
CA VAL A 693 -15.99 -1.69 -26.94
C VAL A 693 -15.11 -1.55 -25.70
N ASP A 694 -14.74 -0.32 -25.34
CA ASP A 694 -13.91 -0.05 -24.15
C ASP A 694 -14.63 -0.41 -22.86
N LEU A 695 -15.95 -0.15 -22.78
CA LEU A 695 -16.79 -0.61 -21.67
C LEU A 695 -16.87 -2.13 -21.59
N ALA A 696 -17.05 -2.83 -22.72
CA ALA A 696 -17.05 -4.29 -22.74
C ALA A 696 -15.73 -4.87 -22.21
N VAL A 697 -14.59 -4.27 -22.59
CA VAL A 697 -13.28 -4.70 -22.10
C VAL A 697 -13.09 -4.35 -20.62
N TYR A 698 -13.57 -3.21 -20.16
CA TYR A 698 -13.63 -2.90 -18.74
C TYR A 698 -14.44 -3.96 -17.97
N TYR A 699 -15.53 -4.46 -18.55
CA TYR A 699 -16.28 -5.60 -18.01
C TYR A 699 -15.55 -6.93 -18.15
N GLY A 700 -14.36 -6.95 -18.73
CA GLY A 700 -13.51 -8.13 -18.87
C GLY A 700 -13.66 -8.87 -20.18
N PHE A 701 -14.35 -8.35 -21.18
CA PHE A 701 -14.43 -8.98 -22.50
C PHE A 701 -13.03 -9.27 -23.07
N ARG A 702 -12.78 -10.52 -23.45
CA ARG A 702 -11.55 -10.94 -24.16
C ARG A 702 -11.82 -11.37 -25.58
N SER A 703 -12.84 -12.21 -25.75
CA SER A 703 -13.27 -12.77 -27.03
C SER A 703 -14.75 -13.12 -26.95
N GLY A 704 -15.35 -13.49 -28.09
CA GLY A 704 -16.78 -13.85 -28.16
C GLY A 704 -17.23 -14.94 -27.19
N THR A 705 -16.29 -15.70 -26.61
CA THR A 705 -16.55 -16.78 -25.65
C THR A 705 -15.83 -16.64 -24.31
N GLU A 706 -14.99 -15.62 -24.12
CA GLU A 706 -14.09 -15.54 -22.95
C GLU A 706 -14.14 -14.18 -22.25
N ARG A 707 -13.97 -14.23 -20.92
CA ARG A 707 -13.90 -13.07 -20.02
C ARG A 707 -12.67 -13.16 -19.11
N SER A 708 -12.02 -12.04 -18.84
CA SER A 708 -11.02 -11.87 -17.80
C SER A 708 -11.62 -12.08 -16.40
N THR A 709 -10.91 -12.83 -15.55
CA THR A 709 -11.30 -13.02 -14.15
C THR A 709 -11.05 -11.76 -13.32
N GLY A 710 -11.81 -11.56 -12.23
CA GLY A 710 -11.63 -10.39 -11.36
C GLY A 710 -12.02 -9.05 -12.01
N THR A 711 -12.88 -9.07 -13.02
CA THR A 711 -13.34 -7.88 -13.75
C THR A 711 -14.83 -7.61 -13.49
N PRO A 712 -15.24 -6.33 -13.45
CA PRO A 712 -14.46 -5.12 -13.74
C PRO A 712 -13.57 -4.61 -12.59
N GLU A 713 -13.69 -5.14 -11.37
CA GLU A 713 -13.07 -4.55 -10.18
C GLU A 713 -11.55 -4.42 -10.24
N GLY A 714 -10.86 -5.35 -10.90
CA GLY A 714 -9.41 -5.34 -11.03
C GLY A 714 -8.87 -4.37 -12.08
N CYS A 715 -9.74 -3.70 -12.83
CA CYS A 715 -9.37 -2.90 -14.01
C CYS A 715 -9.39 -1.42 -13.68
N GLY A 716 -8.23 -0.83 -13.37
CA GLY A 716 -8.14 0.60 -13.11
C GLY A 716 -8.24 1.39 -14.42
N TRP A 717 -9.14 2.37 -14.50
CA TRP A 717 -9.38 3.12 -15.75
C TRP A 717 -8.81 4.54 -15.76
N LEU A 718 -8.22 5.00 -14.66
CA LEU A 718 -7.69 6.36 -14.52
C LEU A 718 -6.40 6.62 -15.31
N SER A 719 -5.73 5.56 -15.76
CA SER A 719 -4.52 5.59 -16.58
C SER A 719 -4.39 4.30 -17.37
N ARG A 720 -3.28 4.14 -18.10
CA ARG A 720 -2.87 2.83 -18.64
C ARG A 720 -2.85 1.78 -17.52
N ASP A 721 -3.55 0.67 -17.72
CA ASP A 721 -3.61 -0.43 -16.76
C ASP A 721 -2.47 -1.43 -17.02
N THR A 722 -1.29 -1.15 -16.48
CA THR A 722 -0.10 -1.98 -16.67
C THR A 722 0.02 -3.16 -15.70
N ALA A 723 -0.95 -3.31 -14.79
CA ALA A 723 -0.88 -4.25 -13.68
C ALA A 723 -2.17 -5.05 -13.47
N GLY A 724 -3.21 -4.84 -14.29
CA GLY A 724 -4.57 -5.26 -13.98
C GLY A 724 -5.11 -6.45 -14.77
N ALA A 725 -6.35 -6.81 -14.41
CA ALA A 725 -7.09 -7.95 -14.94
C ALA A 725 -7.63 -7.73 -16.37
N CYS A 726 -7.64 -6.50 -16.87
CA CYS A 726 -8.17 -6.13 -18.19
C CYS A 726 -7.12 -6.15 -19.32
N GLN A 727 -5.98 -6.82 -19.12
CA GLN A 727 -5.04 -7.07 -20.21
C GLN A 727 -5.66 -7.99 -21.27
N ILE A 728 -5.43 -7.66 -22.54
CA ILE A 728 -5.81 -8.49 -23.68
C ILE A 728 -4.59 -9.24 -24.22
N LEU A 729 -4.85 -10.31 -24.96
CA LEU A 729 -3.81 -11.01 -25.71
C LEU A 729 -3.81 -10.44 -27.14
N SER A 730 -2.64 -10.09 -27.65
CA SER A 730 -2.46 -9.65 -29.03
C SER A 730 -1.17 -10.27 -29.57
N GLY A 731 -1.24 -10.93 -30.72
CA GLY A 731 -0.10 -11.68 -31.28
C GLY A 731 0.51 -12.70 -30.31
N GLY A 732 -0.29 -13.26 -29.39
CA GLY A 732 0.16 -14.18 -28.36
C GLY A 732 0.93 -13.55 -27.18
N GLN A 733 0.99 -12.23 -27.06
CA GLN A 733 1.57 -11.50 -25.92
C GLN A 733 0.48 -10.80 -25.10
N LEU A 734 0.67 -10.72 -23.77
CA LEU A 734 -0.16 -9.88 -22.91
C LEU A 734 0.23 -8.43 -23.12
N GLU A 735 -0.71 -7.61 -23.55
CA GLU A 735 -0.51 -6.17 -23.71
C GLU A 735 -1.38 -5.38 -22.71
N ASP A 736 -0.79 -4.32 -22.16
CA ASP A 736 -1.51 -3.40 -21.27
C ASP A 736 -2.63 -2.68 -22.02
N TYR A 737 -3.83 -2.63 -21.44
CA TYR A 737 -4.97 -2.02 -22.12
C TYR A 737 -5.02 -0.51 -21.86
N THR A 738 -4.55 0.26 -22.82
CA THR A 738 -4.50 1.73 -22.79
C THR A 738 -5.85 2.40 -23.03
N ARG A 739 -6.90 1.64 -23.38
CA ARG A 739 -8.19 2.22 -23.81
C ARG A 739 -9.16 2.52 -22.67
N LEU A 740 -8.91 1.98 -21.47
CA LEU A 740 -9.72 2.28 -20.28
C LEU A 740 -9.86 3.79 -19.97
N PRO A 741 -8.78 4.61 -20.02
CA PRO A 741 -8.91 6.06 -19.80
C PRO A 741 -9.67 6.81 -20.89
N TYR A 742 -10.05 6.17 -21.99
CA TYR A 742 -10.86 6.75 -23.07
C TYR A 742 -12.34 6.42 -22.83
N GLY A 743 -12.81 5.23 -23.21
CA GLY A 743 -14.23 4.90 -23.16
C GLY A 743 -14.84 4.78 -21.76
N VAL A 744 -14.11 4.33 -20.75
CA VAL A 744 -14.67 4.28 -19.39
C VAL A 744 -14.85 5.70 -18.84
N SER A 745 -13.84 6.55 -19.01
CA SER A 745 -13.87 7.98 -18.64
C SER A 745 -14.96 8.74 -19.40
N TRP A 746 -15.08 8.50 -20.70
CA TRP A 746 -16.14 9.04 -21.54
C TRP A 746 -17.52 8.71 -20.96
N SER A 747 -17.77 7.45 -20.61
CA SER A 747 -19.07 7.05 -20.06
C SER A 747 -19.37 7.79 -18.74
N PHE A 748 -18.34 8.05 -17.93
CA PHE A 748 -18.50 8.83 -16.70
C PHE A 748 -18.81 10.30 -16.99
N LEU A 749 -18.08 10.93 -17.92
CA LEU A 749 -18.31 12.32 -18.33
C LEU A 749 -19.66 12.52 -19.04
N ARG A 750 -20.10 11.55 -19.84
CA ARG A 750 -21.43 11.52 -20.47
C ARG A 750 -22.53 11.39 -19.42
N TRP A 751 -22.36 10.51 -18.43
CA TRP A 751 -23.27 10.41 -17.29
C TRP A 751 -23.31 11.72 -16.48
N ILE A 752 -22.18 12.37 -16.23
CA ILE A 752 -22.15 13.68 -15.56
C ILE A 752 -22.93 14.70 -16.40
N SER A 753 -22.71 14.73 -17.71
CA SER A 753 -23.41 15.64 -18.62
C SER A 753 -24.93 15.42 -18.57
N ASP A 754 -25.39 14.17 -18.60
CA ASP A 754 -26.81 13.82 -18.54
C ASP A 754 -27.50 14.32 -17.27
N HIS A 755 -26.80 14.33 -16.14
CA HIS A 755 -27.40 14.58 -14.82
C HIS A 755 -27.10 15.96 -14.23
N TYR A 756 -26.03 16.62 -14.66
CA TYR A 756 -25.56 17.87 -14.06
C TYR A 756 -25.54 19.07 -15.02
N HIS A 757 -25.81 18.90 -16.33
CA HIS A 757 -25.84 20.01 -17.28
C HIS A 757 -26.78 21.15 -16.87
N ASP A 758 -27.95 20.85 -16.28
CA ASP A 758 -28.95 21.85 -15.86
C ASP A 758 -28.45 22.82 -14.78
N ARG A 759 -27.28 22.55 -14.17
CA ARG A 759 -26.62 23.47 -13.22
C ARG A 759 -25.88 24.62 -13.92
N PHE A 760 -25.69 24.52 -15.23
CA PHE A 760 -24.93 25.46 -16.04
C PHE A 760 -25.87 26.14 -17.05
N PRO A 761 -25.89 27.48 -17.13
CA PRO A 761 -26.71 28.21 -18.10
C PRO A 761 -26.55 27.75 -19.57
N GLY A 762 -25.33 27.37 -19.96
CA GLY A 762 -25.00 26.81 -21.27
C GLY A 762 -25.15 25.28 -21.37
N GLY A 763 -25.74 24.62 -20.38
CA GLY A 763 -25.89 23.18 -20.33
C GLY A 763 -24.55 22.45 -20.32
N GLU A 764 -24.47 21.32 -21.03
CA GLU A 764 -23.25 20.51 -21.07
C GLU A 764 -22.06 21.23 -21.74
N ARG A 765 -22.32 22.18 -22.63
CA ARG A 765 -21.29 23.02 -23.24
C ARG A 765 -20.52 23.84 -22.21
N GLU A 766 -21.23 24.48 -21.29
CA GLU A 766 -20.60 25.27 -20.24
C GLU A 766 -19.96 24.38 -19.15
N LEU A 767 -20.57 23.21 -18.85
CA LEU A 767 -19.98 22.22 -17.95
C LEU A 767 -18.57 21.80 -18.42
N HIS A 768 -18.43 21.37 -19.69
CA HIS A 768 -17.14 20.89 -20.19
C HIS A 768 -16.10 21.98 -20.33
N ARG A 769 -16.52 23.20 -20.72
CA ARG A 769 -15.64 24.36 -20.75
C ARG A 769 -15.12 24.68 -19.35
N SER A 770 -15.99 24.60 -18.34
CA SER A 770 -15.61 24.84 -16.95
C SER A 770 -14.61 23.79 -16.43
N LEU A 771 -14.69 22.54 -16.90
CA LEU A 771 -13.70 21.51 -16.57
C LEU A 771 -12.32 21.82 -17.19
N VAL A 772 -12.29 22.25 -18.45
CA VAL A 772 -11.04 22.63 -19.14
C VAL A 772 -10.41 23.86 -18.48
N GLU A 773 -11.21 24.88 -18.19
CA GLU A 773 -10.76 26.17 -17.65
C GLU A 773 -10.54 26.17 -16.13
N ASN A 774 -10.69 25.03 -15.44
CA ASN A 774 -10.43 24.92 -14.01
C ASN A 774 -8.90 24.78 -13.73
N PRO A 775 -8.34 25.54 -12.76
CA PRO A 775 -6.91 25.50 -12.46
C PRO A 775 -6.43 24.22 -11.77
N ASN A 776 -7.34 23.42 -11.20
CA ASN A 776 -7.04 22.12 -10.63
C ASN A 776 -7.06 21.03 -11.70
N ARG A 777 -6.87 19.77 -11.28
CA ARG A 777 -6.99 18.60 -12.15
C ARG A 777 -7.62 17.43 -11.40
N GLY A 778 -8.06 16.44 -12.16
CA GLY A 778 -8.54 15.16 -11.67
C GLY A 778 -9.86 15.26 -10.91
N PHE A 779 -10.01 14.44 -9.88
CA PHE A 779 -11.21 14.42 -9.05
C PHE A 779 -11.47 15.74 -8.33
N GLN A 780 -10.42 16.55 -8.10
CA GLN A 780 -10.59 17.88 -7.54
C GLN A 780 -11.33 18.80 -8.52
N THR A 781 -10.96 18.81 -9.80
CA THR A 781 -11.64 19.61 -10.83
C THR A 781 -13.11 19.23 -10.95
N LEU A 782 -13.40 17.93 -11.03
CA LEU A 782 -14.79 17.45 -11.08
C LEU A 782 -15.60 17.95 -9.87
N GLN A 783 -15.05 17.81 -8.66
CA GLN A 783 -15.76 18.20 -7.45
C GLN A 783 -16.08 19.70 -7.42
N GLU A 784 -15.11 20.54 -7.81
CA GLU A 784 -15.27 21.98 -7.80
C GLU A 784 -16.24 22.47 -8.87
N VAL A 785 -16.15 21.93 -10.09
CA VAL A 785 -16.98 22.36 -11.22
C VAL A 785 -18.41 21.85 -11.07
N VAL A 786 -18.59 20.56 -10.79
CA VAL A 786 -19.94 19.97 -10.65
C VAL A 786 -20.62 20.41 -9.35
N GLY A 787 -19.83 20.75 -8.34
CA GLY A 787 -20.32 21.11 -7.00
C GLY A 787 -20.81 19.90 -6.19
N GLU A 788 -20.35 18.69 -6.52
CA GLU A 788 -20.67 17.45 -5.81
C GLU A 788 -19.39 16.69 -5.43
N PRO A 789 -19.34 16.03 -4.26
CA PRO A 789 -18.22 15.14 -3.96
C PRO A 789 -18.10 14.02 -5.01
N VAL A 790 -16.87 13.66 -5.38
CA VAL A 790 -16.62 12.58 -6.36
C VAL A 790 -17.14 11.20 -5.91
N PRO A 791 -16.98 10.76 -4.64
CA PRO A 791 -17.42 9.44 -4.20
C PRO A 791 -18.89 9.07 -4.51
N PRO A 792 -19.91 9.93 -4.24
CA PRO A 792 -21.29 9.65 -4.64
C PRO A 792 -21.52 9.70 -6.16
N MET A 793 -20.79 10.54 -6.92
CA MET A 793 -20.87 10.53 -8.38
C MET A 793 -20.37 9.20 -8.96
N LEU A 794 -19.18 8.76 -8.54
CA LEU A 794 -18.61 7.48 -8.94
C LEU A 794 -19.51 6.28 -8.58
N ALA A 795 -20.13 6.30 -7.40
CA ALA A 795 -20.98 5.20 -6.96
C ALA A 795 -22.25 5.08 -7.80
N ARG A 796 -22.86 6.22 -8.16
CA ARG A 796 -24.08 6.25 -8.97
C ARG A 796 -23.83 5.97 -10.44
N TRP A 797 -22.74 6.52 -11.00
CA TRP A 797 -22.29 6.14 -12.34
C TRP A 797 -22.04 4.63 -12.41
N ALA A 798 -21.23 4.07 -11.50
CA ALA A 798 -20.97 2.64 -11.45
C ALA A 798 -22.26 1.82 -11.34
N ALA A 799 -23.17 2.19 -10.43
CA ALA A 799 -24.46 1.52 -10.32
C ALA A 799 -25.29 1.65 -11.62
N SER A 800 -25.29 2.80 -12.28
CA SER A 800 -26.05 3.03 -13.52
C SER A 800 -25.60 2.14 -14.67
N LEU A 801 -24.31 1.78 -14.74
CA LEU A 801 -23.80 0.85 -15.77
C LEU A 801 -24.50 -0.51 -15.75
N TYR A 802 -24.99 -0.95 -14.58
CA TYR A 802 -25.80 -2.16 -14.44
C TYR A 802 -27.30 -1.86 -14.36
N VAL A 803 -27.69 -0.82 -13.62
CA VAL A 803 -29.10 -0.58 -13.25
C VAL A 803 -29.92 0.03 -14.38
N ASP A 804 -29.29 0.74 -15.32
CA ASP A 804 -29.98 1.35 -16.44
C ASP A 804 -30.79 0.31 -17.24
N GLY A 805 -32.02 0.68 -17.63
CA GLY A 805 -33.00 -0.21 -18.27
C GLY A 805 -33.52 -1.38 -17.41
N ARG A 806 -33.02 -1.61 -16.19
CA ARG A 806 -33.48 -2.68 -15.28
C ARG A 806 -34.55 -2.19 -14.29
N LEU A 807 -34.62 -0.88 -14.02
CA LEU A 807 -35.67 -0.29 -13.19
C LEU A 807 -36.93 0.07 -14.01
N PRO A 808 -38.13 -0.04 -13.42
CA PRO A 808 -39.35 0.48 -14.04
C PRO A 808 -39.24 1.98 -14.34
N SER A 809 -39.93 2.44 -15.38
CA SER A 809 -39.94 3.87 -15.71
C SER A 809 -40.50 4.71 -14.56
N GLY A 810 -39.85 5.82 -14.23
CA GLY A 810 -40.22 6.70 -13.11
C GLY A 810 -39.97 6.17 -11.71
N VAL A 811 -39.42 4.96 -11.55
CA VAL A 811 -39.10 4.36 -10.24
C VAL A 811 -37.60 4.49 -9.93
N GLY A 812 -37.28 4.72 -8.66
CA GLY A 812 -35.91 4.75 -8.12
C GLY A 812 -35.21 6.11 -8.16
N ASP A 813 -33.95 6.13 -7.72
CA ASP A 813 -33.06 7.28 -7.84
C ASP A 813 -32.83 7.59 -9.34
N PRO A 814 -33.19 8.79 -9.84
CA PRO A 814 -33.05 9.13 -11.26
C PRO A 814 -31.59 9.13 -11.74
N LEU A 815 -30.63 9.29 -10.82
CA LEU A 815 -29.19 9.26 -11.13
C LEU A 815 -28.68 7.83 -11.44
N LEU A 816 -29.50 6.80 -11.26
CA LEU A 816 -29.18 5.42 -11.65
C LEU A 816 -29.50 5.10 -13.12
N ARG A 817 -29.86 6.10 -13.91
CA ARG A 817 -30.18 5.98 -15.34
C ARG A 817 -29.04 6.54 -16.19
N PHE A 818 -29.03 6.17 -17.47
CA PHE A 818 -28.10 6.70 -18.47
C PHE A 818 -28.89 7.37 -19.63
N PRO A 819 -29.45 8.58 -19.43
CA PRO A 819 -30.40 9.19 -20.37
C PRO A 819 -29.98 9.22 -21.85
N SER A 820 -28.70 9.41 -22.16
CA SER A 820 -28.22 9.45 -23.54
C SER A 820 -28.23 8.10 -24.24
N TRP A 821 -28.07 7.00 -23.51
CA TRP A 821 -27.85 5.67 -24.06
C TRP A 821 -28.64 4.60 -23.32
N ASN A 822 -29.35 3.75 -24.05
CA ASN A 822 -30.02 2.57 -23.52
C ASN A 822 -28.99 1.45 -23.30
N LEU A 823 -28.29 1.49 -22.16
CA LEU A 823 -27.19 0.57 -21.89
C LEU A 823 -27.67 -0.89 -21.88
N ARG A 824 -28.80 -1.17 -21.25
CA ARG A 824 -29.37 -2.53 -21.24
C ARG A 824 -29.71 -3.04 -22.64
N GLY A 825 -30.36 -2.22 -23.45
CA GLY A 825 -30.73 -2.61 -24.81
C GLY A 825 -29.51 -2.81 -25.72
N ILE A 826 -28.41 -2.13 -25.43
CA ILE A 826 -27.11 -2.37 -26.06
C ILE A 826 -26.53 -3.70 -25.58
N GLU A 827 -26.39 -3.91 -24.26
CA GLU A 827 -25.84 -5.13 -23.67
C GLU A 827 -26.57 -6.38 -24.16
N GLU A 828 -27.90 -6.40 -24.18
CA GLU A 828 -28.72 -7.55 -24.58
C GLU A 828 -28.47 -8.02 -26.04
N ARG A 829 -27.81 -7.19 -26.86
CA ARG A 829 -27.43 -7.52 -28.24
C ARG A 829 -25.95 -7.85 -28.42
N LEU A 830 -25.13 -7.71 -27.36
CA LEU A 830 -23.74 -8.16 -27.34
C LEU A 830 -23.65 -9.62 -26.89
N VAL A 831 -22.55 -10.28 -27.21
CA VAL A 831 -22.20 -11.60 -26.66
C VAL A 831 -22.06 -11.54 -25.14
N GLU A 832 -22.39 -12.64 -24.47
CA GLU A 832 -22.45 -12.69 -23.00
C GLU A 832 -21.16 -12.29 -22.27
N PRO A 833 -19.94 -12.65 -22.75
CA PRO A 833 -18.70 -12.20 -22.13
C PRO A 833 -18.50 -10.67 -22.13
N ALA A 834 -19.22 -9.93 -23.00
CA ALA A 834 -19.16 -8.48 -23.10
C ALA A 834 -20.10 -7.74 -22.13
N HIS A 835 -20.90 -8.46 -21.34
CA HIS A 835 -21.86 -7.85 -20.41
C HIS A 835 -21.20 -7.47 -19.08
N LEU A 836 -21.73 -6.43 -18.41
CA LEU A 836 -21.40 -6.23 -16.99
C LEU A 836 -22.06 -7.32 -16.14
N ARG A 837 -21.26 -8.31 -15.74
CA ARG A 837 -21.73 -9.42 -14.90
C ARG A 837 -21.35 -9.21 -13.44
N ALA A 838 -22.37 -8.98 -12.62
CA ALA A 838 -22.22 -9.01 -11.18
C ALA A 838 -22.09 -10.46 -10.68
N ARG A 839 -21.24 -10.68 -9.68
CA ARG A 839 -21.09 -11.99 -9.03
C ARG A 839 -22.38 -12.36 -8.30
N PRO A 840 -22.97 -13.54 -8.54
CA PRO A 840 -24.19 -13.93 -7.83
C PRO A 840 -23.87 -14.32 -6.39
N ALA A 841 -24.77 -13.96 -5.48
CA ALA A 841 -24.80 -14.44 -4.10
C ALA A 841 -26.26 -14.62 -3.63
N GLY A 842 -26.45 -15.48 -2.64
CA GLY A 842 -27.75 -15.68 -1.98
C GLY A 842 -27.78 -15.09 -0.57
N PHE A 843 -28.93 -15.15 0.09
CA PHE A 843 -29.07 -14.83 1.53
C PHE A 843 -28.60 -15.98 2.46
N SER A 844 -27.62 -16.75 2.00
CA SER A 844 -26.83 -17.70 2.78
C SER A 844 -25.49 -17.09 3.14
N SER A 845 -24.79 -17.61 4.15
CA SER A 845 -23.44 -17.14 4.45
C SER A 845 -22.51 -17.36 3.24
N PHE A 846 -21.69 -16.36 2.90
CA PHE A 846 -20.76 -16.41 1.78
C PHE A 846 -19.50 -15.59 2.06
N ASN A 847 -18.43 -15.89 1.33
CA ASN A 847 -17.15 -15.19 1.43
C ASN A 847 -16.59 -14.92 0.02
N LEU A 848 -16.54 -13.66 -0.39
CA LEU A 848 -16.13 -13.26 -1.74
C LEU A 848 -14.85 -12.38 -1.69
N PRO A 849 -13.66 -12.96 -1.91
CA PRO A 849 -12.43 -12.18 -2.06
C PRO A 849 -12.42 -11.44 -3.40
N MET A 850 -11.87 -10.23 -3.39
CA MET A 850 -11.78 -9.36 -4.57
C MET A 850 -10.62 -8.37 -4.43
N THR A 851 -10.07 -7.93 -5.57
CA THR A 851 -9.09 -6.84 -5.62
C THR A 851 -9.70 -5.68 -6.39
N VAL A 852 -9.95 -4.57 -5.70
CA VAL A 852 -10.61 -3.39 -6.29
C VAL A 852 -9.58 -2.32 -6.64
N ALA A 853 -9.40 -2.08 -7.94
CA ALA A 853 -8.53 -1.06 -8.50
C ALA A 853 -9.10 0.35 -8.36
N ALA A 854 -8.23 1.36 -8.44
CA ALA A 854 -8.59 2.77 -8.37
C ALA A 854 -9.66 3.17 -9.41
N GLY A 855 -10.73 3.84 -8.95
CA GLY A 855 -11.88 4.24 -9.77
C GLY A 855 -12.89 3.12 -10.06
N SER A 856 -12.56 1.85 -9.75
CA SER A 856 -13.33 0.68 -10.18
C SER A 856 -14.23 0.14 -9.08
N SER A 857 -15.23 -0.65 -9.48
CA SER A 857 -16.22 -1.27 -8.59
C SER A 857 -16.29 -2.77 -8.80
N ALA A 858 -16.31 -3.54 -7.72
CA ALA A 858 -16.81 -4.92 -7.75
C ALA A 858 -18.33 -4.91 -7.65
N TYR A 859 -18.99 -5.80 -8.39
CA TYR A 859 -20.45 -5.90 -8.44
C TYR A 859 -20.90 -7.27 -7.94
N VAL A 860 -21.84 -7.28 -7.00
CA VAL A 860 -22.43 -8.50 -6.45
C VAL A 860 -23.95 -8.36 -6.49
N VAL A 861 -24.64 -9.33 -7.10
CA VAL A 861 -26.11 -9.41 -7.05
C VAL A 861 -26.50 -10.43 -5.99
N ILE A 862 -27.17 -9.94 -4.94
CA ILE A 862 -27.68 -10.76 -3.84
C ILE A 862 -29.16 -10.96 -4.06
N SER A 863 -29.61 -12.21 -4.21
CA SER A 863 -31.02 -12.53 -4.49
C SER A 863 -31.52 -13.76 -3.75
N GLY A 864 -32.83 -13.85 -3.56
CA GLY A 864 -33.49 -15.03 -3.01
C GLY A 864 -35.00 -14.86 -2.85
N GLY A 865 -35.74 -15.97 -2.91
CA GLY A 865 -37.21 -15.99 -2.81
C GLY A 865 -37.75 -15.73 -1.40
N SER A 866 -36.94 -16.02 -0.39
CA SER A 866 -37.09 -15.58 1.00
C SER A 866 -35.70 -15.36 1.57
N ARG A 867 -35.61 -14.61 2.67
CA ARG A 867 -34.35 -14.36 3.35
C ARG A 867 -34.49 -14.33 4.86
N PRO A 868 -33.65 -15.08 5.60
CA PRO A 868 -33.50 -14.86 7.04
C PRO A 868 -32.89 -13.48 7.31
N ALA A 869 -32.81 -13.09 8.57
CA ALA A 869 -31.99 -11.95 8.95
C ALA A 869 -30.56 -12.19 8.46
N HIS A 870 -30.03 -11.22 7.71
CA HIS A 870 -28.78 -11.37 6.99
C HIS A 870 -27.97 -10.08 7.07
N SER A 871 -26.66 -10.17 6.92
CA SER A 871 -25.76 -9.02 6.89
C SER A 871 -24.67 -9.22 5.86
N VAL A 872 -24.21 -8.13 5.26
CA VAL A 872 -23.13 -8.11 4.27
C VAL A 872 -22.10 -7.09 4.72
N ARG A 873 -20.86 -7.51 4.91
CA ARG A 873 -19.77 -6.66 5.40
C ARG A 873 -18.58 -6.69 4.45
N ALA A 874 -17.94 -5.55 4.25
CA ALA A 874 -16.65 -5.45 3.56
C ALA A 874 -15.50 -5.26 4.57
N ARG A 875 -14.45 -6.07 4.46
CA ARG A 875 -13.23 -6.02 5.29
C ARG A 875 -11.99 -6.30 4.44
N SER A 876 -10.80 -6.03 4.96
CA SER A 876 -9.55 -6.50 4.34
C SER A 876 -9.48 -8.04 4.37
N GLU A 877 -8.55 -8.63 3.61
CA GLU A 877 -8.31 -10.08 3.66
C GLU A 877 -7.96 -10.59 5.06
N SER A 878 -7.22 -9.79 5.83
CA SER A 878 -6.89 -10.06 7.24
C SER A 878 -8.05 -9.84 8.22
N GLY A 879 -9.23 -9.45 7.74
CA GLY A 879 -10.42 -9.17 8.56
C GLY A 879 -10.45 -7.77 9.20
N GLY A 880 -9.47 -6.92 8.90
CA GLY A 880 -9.39 -5.54 9.37
C GLY A 880 -10.26 -4.56 8.58
N LEU A 881 -10.23 -3.28 8.98
CA LEU A 881 -10.90 -2.21 8.23
C LEU A 881 -10.26 -2.04 6.84
N LEU A 882 -11.09 -1.66 5.88
CA LEU A 882 -10.60 -1.23 4.57
C LEU A 882 -10.03 0.21 4.67
N PRO A 883 -9.19 0.63 3.71
CA PRO A 883 -8.76 2.03 3.63
C PRO A 883 -9.93 3.02 3.48
N ASP A 884 -9.75 4.27 3.91
CA ASP A 884 -10.79 5.32 3.89
C ASP A 884 -11.27 5.71 2.47
N HIS A 885 -10.52 5.36 1.43
CA HIS A 885 -10.93 5.50 0.03
C HIS A 885 -11.74 4.32 -0.51
N MET A 886 -12.20 3.42 0.35
CA MET A 886 -13.13 2.34 0.00
C MET A 886 -14.54 2.68 0.44
N GLN A 887 -15.52 2.39 -0.41
CA GLN A 887 -16.93 2.58 -0.10
C GLN A 887 -17.77 1.39 -0.56
N LEU A 888 -18.92 1.21 0.08
CA LEU A 888 -19.91 0.19 -0.26
C LEU A 888 -21.20 0.92 -0.67
N TRP A 889 -21.83 0.49 -1.74
CA TRP A 889 -23.12 1.01 -2.16
C TRP A 889 -24.07 -0.14 -2.48
N ILE A 890 -25.38 0.13 -2.40
CA ILE A 890 -26.43 -0.85 -2.64
C ILE A 890 -27.62 -0.20 -3.35
N VAL A 891 -28.21 -0.94 -4.27
CA VAL A 891 -29.47 -0.64 -4.95
C VAL A 891 -30.39 -1.84 -4.83
N ARG A 892 -31.66 -1.64 -4.44
CA ARG A 892 -32.67 -2.69 -4.56
C ARG A 892 -33.17 -2.77 -6.00
N LEU A 893 -33.10 -3.94 -6.61
CA LEU A 893 -33.63 -4.22 -7.94
C LEU A 893 -35.09 -4.70 -7.84
N PRO A 894 -35.86 -4.70 -8.95
CA PRO A 894 -37.27 -5.09 -8.96
C PRO A 894 -37.54 -6.53 -8.52
#